data_AF-A0A6P1NS89-F1
#
_entry.id   AF-A0A6P1NS89-F1
#
_cell.length_a   1.000
_cell.length_b   1.000
_cell.length_c   1.000
_cell.angle_alpha   90.00
_cell.angle_beta   90.00
_cell.angle_gamma   90.00
#
_symmetry.space_group_name_H-M   'P 1'
#
loop_
_entity.id
_entity.type
_entity.pdbx_description
1 polymer ?
#
loop_
_entity_poly.entity_id
_entity_poly.type
_entity_poly.pdbx_seq_one_letter_code
_entity_poly.pdbx_strand_id
1 'polypeptide(L)'
;MSLIRALSKELEARSDDSLRALFAARPDLMSPAVPDFSALAARASARVSVQRALERLNRPQMQVLETLHLCTNTDTEHSASAAGVRKLIAGSTVAALERILASLQELALVHRAEPPHGTAASGHRQRYYLPVGSLKDVVGIYPAGLGRSYTELVRLQPAFAQRVVQLVAELHRSGVSIQNATTPMEAALSLQHWTSSPEALSEALAGAPERTTALLAKFRNWAMGAVPQAQRKASVSNQGADVGPVDWLLARGLLVPLDAAHVELPHSVGLSLRGGAIINDFSLSPPVPELGSTTAALRRNAALGAIAETLRLVGDLLHAVREQPLATLRSGGVGVREMKRLAETLRIDQHRAGLLLELSALSGLLRLDVDSSSWVQPLQLEWLVLPRQEQWLWLVNAWLASERVPSLVGQPVSGPGGVPAAHRALAGNTVNALSAEAQRPDAPVVRKRILEILEELTQEAAAADGTAPVLDAAAVLQRAEWTQPRMARRFSSLIRGVLAEAELLGLIGSGALSQLGSAIAEDKPDEALGILGEHLPAALNHVLLQADLTAVAPGYLAPELAEKLLVMADAEGQGPATIYRFSATSVRRALDAGHDASSLLEFLREHSATAVPQPLEYLVEDTASRHGRLRVGTAASFIQSDDEATVLELAAESKAAGLGLARIAPTVLISTAPPRETAQVLRGLGLSPSVDQAEPGVVRLRRTAGIPGGARPVYTAPRTAPAEDDVVAQLAVLRNRRADANGHHPSAVTGSGEAATQLGLETLQRAIRLKQRVSMNVVDSQGNSCLETVVPLSVNGGRVRVFDPAKETERVLSIHRIIDIEAAEELRQ
;
A
#
# COMPACT_ATOMS: atom_id res chain seq x y z
N MET A 1 -12.87 -12.31 -35.25
CA MET A 1 -13.38 -12.98 -34.01
C MET A 1 -13.18 -12.05 -32.82
N SER A 2 -13.95 -12.17 -31.72
CA SER A 2 -13.62 -11.46 -30.46
C SER A 2 -12.29 -11.97 -29.89
N LEU A 3 -11.46 -11.06 -29.35
CA LEU A 3 -10.14 -11.40 -28.80
C LEU A 3 -10.28 -12.29 -27.56
N ILE A 4 -11.33 -12.07 -26.75
CA ILE A 4 -11.65 -12.91 -25.59
C ILE A 4 -11.93 -14.36 -26.01
N ARG A 5 -12.66 -14.59 -27.11
CA ARG A 5 -12.89 -15.96 -27.62
C ARG A 5 -11.59 -16.63 -28.09
N ALA A 6 -10.71 -15.87 -28.75
CA ALA A 6 -9.41 -16.39 -29.17
C ALA A 6 -8.54 -16.77 -27.95
N LEU A 7 -8.51 -15.92 -26.93
CA LEU A 7 -7.78 -16.17 -25.68
C LEU A 7 -8.37 -17.37 -24.90
N SER A 8 -9.70 -17.50 -24.85
CA SER A 8 -10.35 -18.65 -24.21
C SER A 8 -9.92 -19.98 -24.81
N LYS A 9 -9.91 -20.09 -26.15
CA LYS A 9 -9.44 -21.30 -26.85
C LYS A 9 -7.96 -21.57 -26.59
N GLU A 10 -7.14 -20.51 -26.56
CA GLU A 10 -5.72 -20.64 -26.25
C GLU A 10 -5.50 -21.16 -24.83
N LEU A 11 -6.17 -20.59 -23.83
CA LEU A 11 -6.07 -20.99 -22.42
C LEU A 11 -6.56 -22.43 -22.20
N GLU A 12 -7.64 -22.82 -22.86
CA GLU A 12 -8.17 -24.19 -22.81
C GLU A 12 -7.15 -25.22 -23.33
N ALA A 13 -6.37 -24.86 -24.37
CA ALA A 13 -5.37 -25.72 -24.97
C ALA A 13 -4.05 -25.84 -24.18
N ARG A 14 -3.84 -25.03 -23.12
CA ARG A 14 -2.62 -25.08 -22.29
C ARG A 14 -2.59 -26.33 -21.42
N SER A 15 -1.38 -26.76 -21.04
CA SER A 15 -1.20 -27.79 -20.02
C SER A 15 -1.55 -27.26 -18.63
N ASP A 16 -1.82 -28.17 -17.69
CA ASP A 16 -2.13 -27.80 -16.30
C ASP A 16 -0.93 -27.14 -15.60
N ASP A 17 0.30 -27.54 -15.93
CA ASP A 17 1.52 -26.87 -15.43
C ASP A 17 1.62 -25.43 -15.94
N SER A 18 1.26 -25.18 -17.20
CA SER A 18 1.23 -23.83 -17.77
C SER A 18 0.14 -22.96 -17.11
N LEU A 19 -1.02 -23.54 -16.79
CA LEU A 19 -2.07 -22.84 -16.04
C LEU A 19 -1.67 -22.58 -14.59
N ARG A 20 -0.99 -23.52 -13.91
CA ARG A 20 -0.42 -23.33 -12.56
C ARG A 20 0.58 -22.16 -12.57
N ALA A 21 1.47 -22.11 -13.56
CA ALA A 21 2.41 -21.00 -13.73
C ALA A 21 1.70 -19.66 -13.98
N LEU A 22 0.65 -19.64 -14.81
CA LEU A 22 -0.19 -18.46 -15.03
C LEU A 22 -0.83 -17.98 -13.73
N PHE A 23 -1.38 -18.87 -12.91
CA PHE A 23 -2.01 -18.52 -11.64
C PHE A 23 -1.02 -18.04 -10.57
N ALA A 24 0.19 -18.61 -10.52
CA ALA A 24 1.27 -18.09 -9.69
C ALA A 24 1.67 -16.66 -10.11
N ALA A 25 1.77 -16.42 -11.42
CA ALA A 25 2.12 -15.12 -11.96
C ALA A 25 0.97 -14.08 -11.88
N ARG A 26 -0.30 -14.52 -11.96
CA ARG A 26 -1.52 -13.71 -11.89
C ARG A 26 -2.55 -14.30 -10.92
N PRO A 27 -2.34 -14.16 -9.59
CA PRO A 27 -3.24 -14.71 -8.57
C PRO A 27 -4.66 -14.13 -8.64
N ASP A 28 -4.80 -12.92 -9.17
CA ASP A 28 -6.08 -12.24 -9.36
C ASP A 28 -7.03 -12.95 -10.33
N LEU A 29 -6.52 -13.88 -11.15
CA LEU A 29 -7.35 -14.71 -12.02
C LEU A 29 -8.17 -15.74 -11.24
N MET A 30 -7.75 -16.09 -10.02
CA MET A 30 -8.40 -17.12 -9.18
C MET A 30 -9.29 -16.56 -8.07
N SER A 31 -9.24 -15.26 -7.80
CA SER A 31 -9.98 -14.66 -6.67
C SER A 31 -10.97 -13.60 -7.16
N PRO A 32 -12.29 -13.85 -7.09
CA PRO A 32 -12.96 -15.10 -6.67
C PRO A 32 -12.78 -16.25 -7.67
N ALA A 33 -13.14 -17.50 -7.38
CA ALA A 33 -12.96 -18.61 -8.33
C ALA A 33 -13.66 -18.38 -9.70
N VAL A 34 -13.07 -18.83 -10.81
CA VAL A 34 -13.68 -18.77 -12.15
C VAL A 34 -14.39 -20.08 -12.52
N PRO A 35 -15.56 -20.02 -13.18
CA PRO A 35 -16.34 -21.22 -13.53
C PRO A 35 -15.89 -21.94 -14.82
N ASP A 36 -15.26 -21.25 -15.77
CA ASP A 36 -14.83 -21.82 -17.06
C ASP A 36 -13.73 -20.97 -17.74
N PHE A 37 -13.17 -21.48 -18.85
CA PHE A 37 -12.12 -20.80 -19.62
C PHE A 37 -12.57 -19.49 -20.28
N SER A 38 -13.86 -19.34 -20.58
CA SER A 38 -14.40 -18.10 -21.15
C SER A 38 -14.40 -16.99 -20.11
N ALA A 39 -14.87 -17.29 -18.89
CA ALA A 39 -14.79 -16.39 -17.74
C ALA A 39 -13.34 -16.07 -17.34
N LEU A 40 -12.44 -17.07 -17.43
CA LEU A 40 -11.01 -16.86 -17.20
C LEU A 40 -10.40 -15.90 -18.24
N ALA A 41 -10.68 -16.09 -19.52
CA ALA A 41 -10.19 -15.22 -20.60
C ALA A 41 -10.75 -13.79 -20.50
N ALA A 42 -12.03 -13.68 -20.16
CA ALA A 42 -12.70 -12.40 -19.93
C ALA A 42 -12.01 -11.67 -18.76
N ARG A 43 -11.84 -12.34 -17.62
CA ARG A 43 -11.13 -11.78 -16.45
C ARG A 43 -9.68 -11.42 -16.77
N ALA A 44 -8.95 -12.28 -17.47
CA ALA A 44 -7.57 -12.00 -17.88
C ALA A 44 -7.46 -10.78 -18.79
N SER A 45 -8.51 -10.49 -19.56
CA SER A 45 -8.64 -9.31 -20.42
C SER A 45 -9.26 -8.11 -19.70
N ALA A 46 -9.68 -8.22 -18.44
CA ALA A 46 -10.28 -7.11 -17.71
C ALA A 46 -9.23 -6.06 -17.34
N ARG A 47 -9.62 -4.77 -17.38
CA ARG A 47 -8.72 -3.62 -17.14
C ARG A 47 -7.91 -3.75 -15.84
N VAL A 48 -8.55 -4.11 -14.73
CA VAL A 48 -7.89 -4.24 -13.41
C VAL A 48 -6.88 -5.39 -13.40
N SER A 49 -7.23 -6.50 -14.05
CA SER A 49 -6.37 -7.68 -14.10
C SER A 49 -5.13 -7.44 -14.97
N VAL A 50 -5.32 -6.79 -16.14
CA VAL A 50 -4.20 -6.36 -16.98
C VAL A 50 -3.32 -5.36 -16.23
N GLN A 51 -3.90 -4.39 -15.51
CA GLN A 51 -3.12 -3.44 -14.71
C GLN A 51 -2.21 -4.13 -13.69
N ARG A 52 -2.74 -5.11 -12.94
CA ARG A 52 -1.94 -5.91 -11.97
C ARG A 52 -0.85 -6.72 -12.65
N ALA A 53 -1.12 -7.27 -13.84
CA ALA A 53 -0.11 -8.00 -14.60
C ALA A 53 1.02 -7.08 -15.08
N LEU A 54 0.70 -5.85 -15.55
CA LEU A 54 1.72 -4.87 -15.96
C LEU A 54 2.60 -4.41 -14.79
N GLU A 55 2.08 -4.38 -13.56
CA GLU A 55 2.85 -4.04 -12.36
C GLU A 55 3.98 -5.05 -12.06
N ARG A 56 3.86 -6.28 -12.57
CA ARG A 56 4.85 -7.36 -12.40
C ARG A 56 5.82 -7.52 -13.58
N LEU A 57 5.59 -6.84 -14.70
CA LEU A 57 6.45 -6.96 -15.87
C LEU A 57 7.76 -6.19 -15.67
N ASN A 58 8.87 -6.79 -16.11
CA ASN A 58 10.16 -6.10 -16.17
C ASN A 58 10.23 -5.11 -17.34
N ARG A 59 11.27 -4.29 -17.35
CA ARG A 59 11.47 -3.22 -18.34
C ARG A 59 11.52 -3.75 -19.78
N PRO A 60 12.28 -4.80 -20.13
CA PRO A 60 12.23 -5.37 -21.48
C PRO A 60 10.85 -5.87 -21.90
N GLN A 61 10.13 -6.56 -21.00
CA GLN A 61 8.77 -7.03 -21.27
C GLN A 61 7.81 -5.86 -21.52
N MET A 62 7.86 -4.82 -20.67
CA MET A 62 7.07 -3.60 -20.84
C MET A 62 7.39 -2.89 -22.15
N GLN A 63 8.67 -2.72 -22.49
CA GLN A 63 9.11 -2.08 -23.73
C GLN A 63 8.62 -2.83 -24.98
N VAL A 64 8.70 -4.17 -24.98
CA VAL A 64 8.17 -5.00 -26.08
C VAL A 64 6.65 -4.88 -26.17
N LEU A 65 5.94 -4.91 -25.04
CA LEU A 65 4.48 -4.81 -25.00
C LEU A 65 3.99 -3.43 -25.48
N GLU A 66 4.64 -2.35 -25.06
CA GLU A 66 4.34 -0.99 -25.52
C GLU A 66 4.66 -0.79 -27.00
N THR A 67 5.77 -1.37 -27.48
CA THR A 67 6.10 -1.39 -28.91
C THR A 67 5.04 -2.14 -29.71
N LEU A 68 4.62 -3.31 -29.23
CA LEU A 68 3.57 -4.10 -29.85
C LEU A 68 2.25 -3.32 -29.88
N HIS A 69 1.89 -2.66 -28.78
CA HIS A 69 0.70 -1.81 -28.73
C HIS A 69 0.73 -0.68 -29.76
N LEU A 70 1.89 -0.05 -29.97
CA LEU A 70 2.06 1.07 -30.90
C LEU A 70 2.11 0.65 -32.38
N CYS A 71 2.57 -0.56 -32.69
CA CYS A 71 2.70 -1.04 -34.07
C CYS A 71 1.58 -1.99 -34.52
N THR A 72 0.64 -2.31 -33.63
CA THR A 72 -0.53 -3.15 -33.94
C THR A 72 -1.83 -2.38 -33.81
N ASN A 73 -2.89 -2.91 -34.41
CA ASN A 73 -4.24 -2.39 -34.22
C ASN A 73 -5.21 -3.54 -34.01
N THR A 74 -5.72 -3.67 -32.79
CA THR A 74 -6.65 -4.73 -32.39
C THR A 74 -8.01 -4.61 -33.05
N ASP A 75 -8.45 -3.40 -33.41
CA ASP A 75 -9.76 -3.18 -34.03
C ASP A 75 -9.76 -3.57 -35.51
N THR A 76 -8.64 -3.37 -36.21
CA THR A 76 -8.43 -3.76 -37.62
C THR A 76 -7.66 -5.08 -37.78
N GLU A 77 -7.40 -5.80 -36.68
CA GLU A 77 -6.66 -7.07 -36.65
C GLU A 77 -5.26 -6.98 -37.29
N HIS A 78 -4.65 -5.78 -37.26
CA HIS A 78 -3.30 -5.55 -37.76
C HIS A 78 -2.29 -6.04 -36.73
N SER A 79 -1.77 -7.25 -36.94
CA SER A 79 -0.82 -7.92 -36.05
C SER A 79 0.65 -7.61 -36.42
N ALA A 80 1.58 -7.93 -35.52
CA ALA A 80 3.01 -7.78 -35.79
C ALA A 80 3.79 -9.06 -35.45
N SER A 81 4.85 -9.32 -36.21
CA SER A 81 5.81 -10.39 -35.94
C SER A 81 7.01 -9.88 -35.14
N ALA A 82 7.76 -10.80 -34.51
CA ALA A 82 9.00 -10.45 -33.82
C ALA A 82 10.01 -9.72 -34.73
N ALA A 83 10.06 -10.06 -36.03
CA ALA A 83 10.90 -9.37 -37.00
C ALA A 83 10.43 -7.94 -37.29
N GLY A 84 9.11 -7.69 -37.25
CA GLY A 84 8.54 -6.33 -37.32
C GLY A 84 8.89 -5.50 -36.10
N VAL A 85 8.68 -6.05 -34.90
CA VAL A 85 8.99 -5.40 -33.62
C VAL A 85 10.49 -5.06 -33.51
N ARG A 86 11.38 -5.95 -33.98
CA ARG A 86 12.84 -5.71 -33.98
C ARG A 86 13.23 -4.42 -34.70
N LYS A 87 12.52 -4.04 -35.78
CA LYS A 87 12.81 -2.79 -36.52
C LYS A 87 12.56 -1.54 -35.67
N LEU A 88 11.74 -1.64 -34.63
CA LEU A 88 11.31 -0.54 -33.78
C LEU A 88 12.02 -0.53 -32.41
N ILE A 89 12.79 -1.56 -32.08
CA ILE A 89 13.55 -1.67 -30.83
C ILE A 89 15.04 -1.79 -31.18
N ALA A 90 15.76 -0.69 -31.06
CA ALA A 90 17.20 -0.66 -31.31
C ALA A 90 17.94 -1.58 -30.32
N GLY A 91 18.95 -2.31 -30.79
CA GLY A 91 19.73 -3.26 -29.97
C GLY A 91 19.05 -4.60 -29.65
N SER A 92 17.82 -4.83 -30.14
CA SER A 92 17.12 -6.10 -29.93
C SER A 92 17.48 -7.18 -30.96
N THR A 93 17.35 -8.46 -30.57
CA THR A 93 17.48 -9.62 -31.46
C THR A 93 16.14 -10.35 -31.61
N VAL A 94 15.88 -10.95 -32.77
CA VAL A 94 14.60 -11.68 -33.00
C VAL A 94 14.40 -12.80 -31.98
N ALA A 95 15.47 -13.53 -31.62
CA ALA A 95 15.41 -14.60 -30.64
C ALA A 95 15.04 -14.09 -29.23
N ALA A 96 15.57 -12.94 -28.81
CA ALA A 96 15.20 -12.33 -27.53
C ALA A 96 13.74 -11.87 -27.53
N LEU A 97 13.28 -11.27 -28.63
CA LEU A 97 11.89 -10.81 -28.77
C LEU A 97 10.90 -11.98 -28.80
N GLU A 98 11.21 -13.09 -29.50
CA GLU A 98 10.38 -14.30 -29.46
C GLU A 98 10.24 -14.85 -28.04
N ARG A 99 11.33 -14.85 -27.25
CA ARG A 99 11.29 -15.29 -25.85
C ARG A 99 10.41 -14.39 -24.97
N ILE A 100 10.54 -13.07 -25.15
CA ILE A 100 9.71 -12.11 -24.40
C ILE A 100 8.25 -12.21 -24.83
N LEU A 101 7.96 -12.30 -26.12
CA LEU A 101 6.60 -12.47 -26.64
C LEU A 101 5.97 -13.79 -26.18
N ALA A 102 6.76 -14.87 -26.09
CA ALA A 102 6.31 -16.13 -25.50
C ALA A 102 5.97 -15.97 -24.01
N SER A 103 6.82 -15.29 -23.23
CA SER A 103 6.54 -15.00 -21.81
C SER A 103 5.29 -14.11 -21.65
N LEU A 104 5.11 -13.08 -22.48
CA LEU A 104 3.89 -12.25 -22.48
C LEU A 104 2.65 -13.04 -22.89
N GLN A 105 2.81 -14.01 -23.79
CA GLN A 105 1.76 -14.96 -24.16
C GLN A 105 1.42 -15.85 -22.96
N GLU A 106 2.40 -16.44 -22.27
CA GLU A 106 2.20 -17.24 -21.05
C GLU A 106 1.44 -16.46 -19.97
N LEU A 107 1.67 -15.14 -19.85
CA LEU A 107 0.93 -14.26 -18.94
C LEU A 107 -0.48 -13.85 -19.42
N ALA A 108 -0.91 -14.34 -20.58
CA ALA A 108 -2.19 -13.99 -21.23
C ALA A 108 -2.35 -12.48 -21.48
N LEU A 109 -1.25 -11.79 -21.83
CA LEU A 109 -1.24 -10.38 -22.22
C LEU A 109 -1.17 -10.16 -23.73
N VAL A 110 -0.73 -11.19 -24.45
CA VAL A 110 -0.58 -11.22 -25.90
C VAL A 110 -1.13 -12.56 -26.39
N HIS A 111 -1.81 -12.57 -27.53
CA HIS A 111 -2.29 -13.80 -28.15
C HIS A 111 -1.80 -13.91 -29.60
N ARG A 112 -1.88 -15.13 -30.13
CA ARG A 112 -1.56 -15.42 -31.53
C ARG A 112 -2.61 -14.83 -32.46
N ALA A 113 -2.15 -14.29 -33.59
CA ALA A 113 -3.01 -13.68 -34.59
C ALA A 113 -2.60 -14.12 -36.00
N GLU A 114 -3.49 -13.90 -36.97
CA GLU A 114 -3.19 -14.06 -38.39
C GLU A 114 -2.28 -12.93 -38.89
N PRO A 115 -1.49 -13.16 -39.96
CA PRO A 115 -0.67 -12.11 -40.56
C PRO A 115 -1.53 -10.97 -41.12
N PRO A 116 -1.05 -9.72 -41.10
CA PRO A 116 -1.76 -8.59 -41.69
C PRO A 116 -2.04 -8.80 -43.18
N HIS A 117 -3.14 -8.23 -43.66
CA HIS A 117 -3.46 -8.20 -45.09
C HIS A 117 -2.31 -7.55 -45.89
N GLY A 118 -1.91 -8.18 -46.99
CA GLY A 118 -0.77 -7.74 -47.82
C GLY A 118 0.59 -8.32 -47.42
N THR A 119 0.65 -9.22 -46.44
CA THR A 119 1.89 -9.94 -46.09
C THR A 119 2.30 -10.88 -47.24
N ALA A 120 3.57 -10.83 -47.65
CA ALA A 120 4.10 -11.72 -48.68
C ALA A 120 4.10 -13.20 -48.23
N ALA A 121 3.95 -14.15 -49.16
CA ALA A 121 3.88 -15.60 -48.88
C ALA A 121 5.02 -16.12 -47.97
N SER A 122 6.24 -15.59 -48.11
CA SER A 122 7.39 -15.92 -47.27
C SER A 122 7.23 -15.48 -45.80
N GLY A 123 6.45 -14.44 -45.54
CA GLY A 123 6.13 -13.90 -44.23
C GLY A 123 5.08 -14.70 -43.45
N HIS A 124 4.31 -15.58 -44.10
CA HIS A 124 3.28 -16.40 -43.42
C HIS A 124 3.89 -17.49 -42.51
N ARG A 125 5.18 -17.83 -42.68
CA ARG A 125 5.88 -18.75 -41.77
C ARG A 125 6.22 -18.12 -40.43
N GLN A 126 6.13 -16.78 -40.33
CA GLN A 126 6.39 -16.07 -39.10
C GLN A 126 5.19 -16.12 -38.15
N ARG A 127 5.53 -15.90 -36.89
CA ARG A 127 4.63 -15.86 -35.76
C ARG A 127 4.13 -14.44 -35.56
N TYR A 128 2.81 -14.24 -35.59
CA TYR A 128 2.17 -12.94 -35.42
C TYR A 128 1.41 -12.85 -34.10
N TYR A 129 1.38 -11.64 -33.55
CA TYR A 129 0.91 -11.37 -32.20
C TYR A 129 0.02 -10.13 -32.18
N LEU A 130 -0.99 -10.17 -31.31
CA LEU A 130 -1.82 -9.03 -30.93
C LEU A 130 -1.89 -8.91 -29.41
N PRO A 131 -1.83 -7.68 -28.85
CA PRO A 131 -2.05 -7.47 -27.42
C PRO A 131 -3.54 -7.67 -27.07
N VAL A 132 -3.81 -7.94 -25.78
CA VAL A 132 -5.19 -7.94 -25.26
C VAL A 132 -5.88 -6.57 -25.47
N GLY A 133 -7.17 -6.59 -25.82
CA GLY A 133 -7.89 -5.39 -26.27
C GLY A 133 -7.99 -4.25 -25.23
N SER A 134 -7.95 -4.57 -23.93
CA SER A 134 -7.98 -3.61 -22.83
C SER A 134 -6.62 -2.96 -22.54
N LEU A 135 -5.54 -3.41 -23.19
CA LEU A 135 -4.19 -2.88 -22.95
C LEU A 135 -4.12 -1.35 -23.16
N LYS A 136 -4.82 -0.83 -24.17
CA LYS A 136 -4.90 0.61 -24.47
C LYS A 136 -5.45 1.46 -23.32
N ASP A 137 -6.33 0.88 -22.49
CA ASP A 137 -6.95 1.58 -21.36
C ASP A 137 -6.06 1.57 -20.10
N VAL A 138 -4.95 0.81 -20.14
CA VAL A 138 -4.05 0.55 -19.00
C VAL A 138 -2.65 1.13 -19.23
N VAL A 139 -2.10 1.02 -20.45
CA VAL A 139 -0.73 1.47 -20.75
C VAL A 139 -0.58 2.98 -20.51
N GLY A 140 -1.67 3.73 -20.60
CA GLY A 140 -1.72 5.15 -20.31
C GLY A 140 -1.63 5.98 -21.59
N ILE A 141 -1.58 7.30 -21.42
CA ILE A 141 -1.68 8.26 -22.53
C ILE A 141 -0.41 8.29 -23.40
N TYR A 142 0.75 7.95 -22.80
CA TYR A 142 2.06 8.10 -23.42
C TYR A 142 2.85 6.78 -23.42
N PRO A 143 2.41 5.76 -24.19
CA PRO A 143 3.15 4.51 -24.35
C PRO A 143 4.60 4.77 -24.81
N ALA A 144 5.59 4.09 -24.22
CA ALA A 144 7.01 4.28 -24.50
C ALA A 144 7.51 5.75 -24.39
N GLY A 145 6.80 6.59 -23.63
CA GLY A 145 7.09 8.01 -23.50
C GLY A 145 6.88 8.81 -24.79
N LEU A 146 6.16 8.26 -25.78
CA LEU A 146 5.80 8.96 -27.03
C LEU A 146 4.47 9.68 -26.87
N GLY A 147 4.34 10.84 -27.51
CA GLY A 147 3.10 11.63 -27.52
C GLY A 147 2.02 11.00 -28.40
N ARG A 148 0.89 11.70 -28.48
CA ARG A 148 -0.23 11.36 -29.35
C ARG A 148 0.09 11.68 -30.80
N SER A 149 -0.65 11.05 -31.70
CA SER A 149 -0.56 11.41 -33.13
C SER A 149 -1.16 12.80 -33.38
N TYR A 150 -0.73 13.46 -34.47
CA TYR A 150 -1.33 14.76 -34.85
C TYR A 150 -2.84 14.65 -35.09
N THR A 151 -3.31 13.52 -35.62
CA THR A 151 -4.73 13.29 -35.88
C THR A 151 -5.54 13.19 -34.58
N GLU A 152 -4.99 12.59 -33.53
CA GLU A 152 -5.59 12.58 -32.20
C GLU A 152 -5.54 13.96 -31.56
N LEU A 153 -4.42 14.68 -31.66
CA LEU A 153 -4.27 16.03 -31.11
C LEU A 153 -5.28 16.99 -31.73
N VAL A 154 -5.53 16.94 -33.04
CA VAL A 154 -6.58 17.76 -33.70
C VAL A 154 -7.98 17.40 -33.20
N ARG A 155 -8.27 16.12 -32.92
CA ARG A 155 -9.58 15.71 -32.38
C ARG A 155 -9.78 16.17 -30.94
N LEU A 156 -8.72 16.18 -30.14
CA LEU A 156 -8.79 16.46 -28.70
C LEU A 156 -8.59 17.95 -28.36
N GLN A 157 -7.88 18.70 -29.19
CA GLN A 157 -7.47 20.09 -28.91
C GLN A 157 -8.06 21.07 -29.95
N PRO A 158 -9.19 21.73 -29.63
CA PRO A 158 -9.84 22.68 -30.55
C PRO A 158 -8.92 23.84 -30.97
N ALA A 159 -8.11 24.35 -30.04
CA ALA A 159 -7.17 25.44 -30.31
C ALA A 159 -6.11 25.03 -31.36
N PHE A 160 -5.63 23.79 -31.29
CA PHE A 160 -4.71 23.26 -32.29
C PHE A 160 -5.39 23.03 -33.64
N ALA A 161 -6.61 22.47 -33.63
CA ALA A 161 -7.40 22.23 -34.84
C ALA A 161 -7.67 23.52 -35.64
N GLN A 162 -7.90 24.65 -34.96
CA GLN A 162 -8.09 25.95 -35.61
C GLN A 162 -6.80 26.50 -36.23
N ARG A 163 -5.64 26.15 -35.68
CA ARG A 163 -4.33 26.72 -36.07
C ARG A 163 -3.59 25.86 -37.10
N VAL A 164 -3.78 24.55 -37.10
CA VAL A 164 -2.95 23.59 -37.84
C VAL A 164 -2.96 23.82 -39.37
N VAL A 165 -4.09 24.24 -39.95
CA VAL A 165 -4.20 24.55 -41.38
C VAL A 165 -3.33 25.76 -41.75
N GLN A 166 -3.41 26.83 -40.97
CA GLN A 166 -2.57 28.01 -41.15
C GLN A 166 -1.08 27.65 -40.96
N LEU A 167 -0.77 26.82 -39.97
CA LEU A 167 0.60 26.38 -39.68
C LEU A 167 1.21 25.63 -40.86
N VAL A 168 0.49 24.66 -41.45
CA VAL A 168 0.95 23.91 -42.63
C VAL A 168 1.13 24.83 -43.84
N ALA A 169 0.21 25.78 -44.06
CA ALA A 169 0.33 26.76 -45.13
C ALA A 169 1.52 27.73 -44.95
N GLU A 170 1.88 28.08 -43.71
CA GLU A 170 3.08 28.84 -43.38
C GLU A 170 4.36 28.03 -43.63
N LEU A 171 4.39 26.76 -43.19
CA LEU A 171 5.53 25.86 -43.44
C LEU A 171 5.78 25.64 -44.93
N HIS A 172 4.71 25.39 -45.71
CA HIS A 172 4.80 25.21 -47.15
C HIS A 172 5.37 26.46 -47.85
N ARG A 173 4.93 27.68 -47.44
CA ARG A 173 5.47 28.94 -47.96
C ARG A 173 6.92 29.20 -47.56
N SER A 174 7.36 28.67 -46.42
CA SER A 174 8.76 28.79 -45.97
C SER A 174 9.74 27.87 -46.70
N GLY A 175 9.26 27.05 -47.65
CA GLY A 175 10.09 26.15 -48.46
C GLY A 175 10.22 24.73 -47.92
N VAL A 176 9.48 24.38 -46.86
CA VAL A 176 9.45 23.00 -46.35
C VAL A 176 8.64 22.12 -47.29
N SER A 177 9.17 20.94 -47.62
CA SER A 177 8.51 19.93 -48.48
C SER A 177 7.33 19.23 -47.76
N ILE A 178 6.32 20.01 -47.40
CA ILE A 178 5.06 19.55 -46.80
C ILE A 178 3.90 19.76 -47.76
N GLN A 179 2.96 18.81 -47.80
CA GLN A 179 1.74 18.94 -48.59
C GLN A 179 0.82 20.00 -47.98
N ASN A 180 0.26 20.87 -48.82
CA ASN A 180 -0.71 21.86 -48.36
C ASN A 180 -2.05 21.19 -48.05
N ALA A 181 -2.82 21.76 -47.11
CA ALA A 181 -4.04 21.16 -46.60
C ALA A 181 -5.16 22.19 -46.46
N THR A 182 -6.40 21.75 -46.62
CA THR A 182 -7.59 22.61 -46.48
C THR A 182 -8.39 22.32 -45.22
N THR A 183 -8.32 21.08 -44.74
CA THR A 183 -8.99 20.66 -43.50
C THR A 183 -7.99 20.42 -42.36
N PRO A 184 -8.39 20.57 -41.08
CA PRO A 184 -7.51 20.27 -39.95
C PRO A 184 -6.98 18.82 -39.95
N MET A 185 -7.77 17.86 -40.44
CA MET A 185 -7.37 16.46 -40.53
C MET A 185 -6.32 16.22 -41.62
N GLU A 186 -6.49 16.81 -42.80
CA GLU A 186 -5.48 16.79 -43.87
C GLU A 186 -4.16 17.44 -43.40
N ALA A 187 -4.26 18.57 -42.68
CA ALA A 187 -3.10 19.27 -42.15
C ALA A 187 -2.36 18.43 -41.10
N ALA A 188 -3.09 17.75 -40.22
CA ALA A 188 -2.53 16.80 -39.26
C ALA A 188 -1.80 15.64 -39.96
N LEU A 189 -2.40 15.04 -41.00
CA LEU A 189 -1.79 13.97 -41.78
C LEU A 189 -0.53 14.46 -42.51
N SER A 190 -0.56 15.68 -43.04
CA SER A 190 0.58 16.30 -43.73
C SER A 190 1.75 16.54 -42.77
N LEU A 191 1.48 17.08 -41.57
CA LEU A 191 2.49 17.20 -40.51
C LEU A 191 3.02 15.85 -40.08
N GLN A 192 2.15 14.87 -39.87
CA GLN A 192 2.55 13.53 -39.49
C GLN A 192 3.45 12.89 -40.54
N HIS A 193 3.12 13.01 -41.84
CA HIS A 193 3.94 12.50 -42.92
C HIS A 193 5.31 13.16 -42.97
N TRP A 194 5.37 14.50 -42.93
CA TRP A 194 6.61 15.26 -42.91
C TRP A 194 7.50 14.91 -41.72
N THR A 195 6.93 14.87 -40.52
CA THR A 195 7.67 14.58 -39.28
C THR A 195 8.01 13.11 -39.08
N SER A 196 7.45 12.19 -39.86
CA SER A 196 7.77 10.75 -39.79
C SER A 196 9.08 10.40 -40.51
N SER A 197 9.64 11.30 -41.34
CA SER A 197 10.98 11.14 -41.92
C SER A 197 12.04 11.73 -40.98
N PRO A 198 12.99 10.92 -40.49
CA PRO A 198 14.11 11.41 -39.69
C PRO A 198 14.96 12.44 -40.43
N GLU A 199 15.13 12.28 -41.75
CA GLU A 199 15.93 13.18 -42.60
C GLU A 199 15.27 14.56 -42.69
N ALA A 200 13.96 14.61 -42.96
CA ALA A 200 13.21 15.86 -43.06
C ALA A 200 13.19 16.61 -41.72
N LEU A 201 13.09 15.89 -40.60
CA LEU A 201 13.16 16.50 -39.28
C LEU A 201 14.56 17.03 -38.96
N SER A 202 15.61 16.28 -39.34
CA SER A 202 16.99 16.70 -39.12
C SER A 202 17.35 17.95 -39.94
N GLU A 203 16.88 18.03 -41.18
CA GLU A 203 17.03 19.22 -42.03
C GLU A 203 16.32 20.43 -41.40
N ALA A 204 15.10 20.25 -40.90
CA ALA A 204 14.37 21.30 -40.21
C ALA A 204 15.09 21.80 -38.95
N LEU A 205 15.70 20.89 -38.17
CA LEU A 205 16.43 21.21 -36.94
C LEU A 205 17.80 21.84 -37.20
N ALA A 206 18.37 21.72 -38.41
CA ALA A 206 19.63 22.37 -38.76
C ALA A 206 19.55 23.91 -38.70
N GLY A 207 18.37 24.47 -38.93
CA GLY A 207 18.08 25.91 -38.81
C GLY A 207 17.52 26.34 -37.45
N ALA A 208 17.63 25.51 -36.41
CA ALA A 208 17.04 25.79 -35.10
C ALA A 208 17.92 26.70 -34.22
N PRO A 209 17.31 27.53 -33.34
CA PRO A 209 18.04 28.34 -32.35
C PRO A 209 18.89 27.48 -31.41
N GLU A 210 19.94 28.09 -30.85
CA GLU A 210 20.77 27.44 -29.83
C GLU A 210 19.92 26.88 -28.68
N ARG A 211 20.30 25.71 -28.14
CA ARG A 211 19.59 24.97 -27.07
C ARG A 211 18.29 24.26 -27.48
N THR A 212 17.81 24.38 -28.73
CA THR A 212 16.60 23.66 -29.18
C THR A 212 16.77 22.14 -29.10
N THR A 213 17.92 21.61 -29.53
CA THR A 213 18.25 20.18 -29.44
C THR A 213 18.35 19.71 -27.98
N ALA A 214 18.97 20.51 -27.11
CA ALA A 214 19.04 20.23 -25.68
C ALA A 214 17.66 20.22 -24.99
N LEU A 215 16.73 21.08 -25.44
CA LEU A 215 15.35 21.06 -24.98
C LEU A 215 14.63 19.79 -25.43
N LEU A 216 14.72 19.43 -26.71
CA LEU A 216 14.12 18.20 -27.24
C LEU A 216 14.70 16.93 -26.59
N ALA A 217 15.97 16.94 -26.18
CA ALA A 217 16.57 15.84 -25.43
C ALA A 217 15.85 15.56 -24.10
N LYS A 218 15.24 16.57 -23.46
CA LYS A 218 14.42 16.38 -22.24
C LYS A 218 13.13 15.61 -22.50
N PHE A 219 12.62 15.64 -23.73
CA PHE A 219 11.43 14.89 -24.15
C PHE A 219 11.73 13.45 -24.60
N ARG A 220 13.00 12.99 -24.53
CA ARG A 220 13.34 11.62 -24.93
C ARG A 220 12.58 10.56 -24.15
N ASN A 221 12.35 10.78 -22.86
CA ASN A 221 11.70 9.82 -21.96
C ASN A 221 10.26 10.24 -21.58
N TRP A 222 9.85 11.47 -21.90
CA TRP A 222 8.54 12.02 -21.57
C TRP A 222 7.99 12.85 -22.72
N ALA A 223 6.75 12.59 -23.11
CA ALA A 223 6.11 13.33 -24.20
C ALA A 223 5.58 14.72 -23.80
N MET A 224 5.43 15.01 -22.50
CA MET A 224 4.84 16.25 -21.99
C MET A 224 5.87 17.09 -21.24
N GLY A 225 5.82 18.41 -21.43
CA GLY A 225 6.66 19.38 -20.72
C GLY A 225 5.85 20.58 -20.25
N ALA A 226 6.24 21.14 -19.11
CA ALA A 226 5.67 22.37 -18.58
C ALA A 226 6.39 23.60 -19.16
N VAL A 227 5.63 24.52 -19.75
CA VAL A 227 6.11 25.74 -20.38
C VAL A 227 5.14 26.88 -20.06
N PRO A 228 5.61 28.03 -19.55
CA PRO A 228 4.74 29.19 -19.34
C PRO A 228 4.16 29.69 -20.67
N GLN A 229 2.88 30.09 -20.67
CA GLN A 229 2.18 30.62 -21.85
C GLN A 229 2.27 29.73 -23.09
N ALA A 230 2.00 28.43 -22.94
CA ALA A 230 2.11 27.45 -24.03
C ALA A 230 1.20 27.75 -25.25
N GLN A 231 0.03 28.39 -25.05
CA GLN A 231 -0.92 28.74 -26.13
C GLN A 231 -0.61 30.07 -26.86
N ARG A 232 0.61 30.58 -26.77
CA ARG A 232 1.00 31.82 -27.47
C ARG A 232 0.99 31.63 -28.99
N LYS A 233 0.69 32.72 -29.71
CA LYS A 233 0.61 32.72 -31.18
C LYS A 233 2.00 32.74 -31.82
N ALA A 234 2.66 31.59 -31.86
CA ALA A 234 3.87 31.39 -32.65
C ALA A 234 3.52 31.23 -34.14
N SER A 235 4.29 31.85 -35.02
CA SER A 235 4.13 31.80 -36.49
C SER A 235 5.51 31.75 -37.13
N VAL A 236 5.65 31.12 -38.30
CA VAL A 236 6.91 31.12 -39.06
C VAL A 236 7.12 32.46 -39.78
N SER A 237 6.04 33.07 -40.25
CA SER A 237 6.07 34.32 -41.01
C SER A 237 6.41 35.56 -40.18
N ASN A 238 6.14 35.52 -38.87
CA ASN A 238 6.32 36.66 -37.96
C ASN A 238 7.46 36.44 -36.95
N GLN A 239 8.45 35.60 -37.27
CA GLN A 239 9.60 35.33 -36.39
C GLN A 239 10.58 36.51 -36.41
N GLY A 240 10.95 37.01 -35.23
CA GLY A 240 12.07 37.94 -35.08
C GLY A 240 13.43 37.24 -35.26
N ALA A 241 14.53 38.00 -35.24
CA ALA A 241 15.87 37.39 -35.36
C ALA A 241 16.29 36.58 -34.12
N ASP A 242 15.67 36.84 -32.95
CA ASP A 242 16.00 36.21 -31.66
C ASP A 242 14.78 35.43 -31.10
N VAL A 243 14.32 34.41 -31.84
CA VAL A 243 13.21 33.55 -31.40
C VAL A 243 13.69 32.49 -30.41
N GLY A 244 13.05 32.42 -29.25
CA GLY A 244 13.33 31.40 -28.25
C GLY A 244 13.03 29.97 -28.76
N PRO A 245 13.73 28.94 -28.25
CA PRO A 245 13.58 27.55 -28.73
C PRO A 245 12.15 27.02 -28.73
N VAL A 246 11.35 27.37 -27.70
CA VAL A 246 9.97 26.89 -27.59
C VAL A 246 9.06 27.53 -28.65
N ASP A 247 9.21 28.83 -28.89
CA ASP A 247 8.41 29.54 -29.89
C ASP A 247 8.72 29.05 -31.30
N TRP A 248 9.99 28.76 -31.56
CA TRP A 248 10.44 28.19 -32.81
C TRP A 248 9.81 26.80 -33.07
N LEU A 249 9.74 25.95 -32.04
CA LEU A 249 9.13 24.62 -32.11
C LEU A 249 7.61 24.67 -32.27
N LEU A 250 6.93 25.55 -31.53
CA LEU A 250 5.47 25.76 -31.62
C LEU A 250 5.06 26.28 -33.00
N ALA A 251 5.83 27.23 -33.56
CA ALA A 251 5.56 27.77 -34.89
C ALA A 251 5.62 26.73 -36.01
N ARG A 252 6.43 25.67 -35.83
CA ARG A 252 6.63 24.59 -36.80
C ARG A 252 5.80 23.35 -36.48
N GLY A 253 4.96 23.40 -35.44
CA GLY A 253 4.11 22.29 -35.03
C GLY A 253 4.90 21.11 -34.45
N LEU A 254 6.19 21.28 -34.15
CA LEU A 254 7.04 20.24 -33.55
C LEU A 254 6.74 20.06 -32.06
N LEU A 255 6.16 21.08 -31.42
CA LEU A 255 5.48 20.99 -30.13
C LEU A 255 4.04 21.46 -30.30
N VAL A 256 3.12 20.83 -29.58
CA VAL A 256 1.68 21.16 -29.60
C VAL A 256 1.24 21.57 -28.20
N PRO A 257 0.64 22.76 -28.01
CA PRO A 257 0.13 23.16 -26.72
C PRO A 257 -1.13 22.38 -26.35
N LEU A 258 -1.18 21.86 -25.12
CA LEU A 258 -2.35 21.18 -24.58
C LEU A 258 -3.23 22.15 -23.77
N ASP A 259 -2.61 23.03 -23.01
CA ASP A 259 -3.26 24.06 -22.22
C ASP A 259 -2.34 25.29 -22.08
N ALA A 260 -2.65 26.22 -21.16
CA ALA A 260 -1.87 27.44 -20.97
C ALA A 260 -0.44 27.20 -20.44
N ALA A 261 -0.16 26.04 -19.84
CA ALA A 261 1.10 25.72 -19.14
C ALA A 261 1.80 24.45 -19.64
N HIS A 262 1.18 23.65 -20.53
CA HIS A 262 1.73 22.37 -20.96
C HIS A 262 1.80 22.24 -22.49
N VAL A 263 2.89 21.64 -22.94
CA VAL A 263 3.12 21.27 -24.34
C VAL A 263 3.37 19.77 -24.44
N GLU A 264 3.02 19.20 -25.59
CA GLU A 264 3.24 17.81 -25.94
C GLU A 264 4.11 17.70 -27.18
N LEU A 265 5.05 16.74 -27.17
CA LEU A 265 5.85 16.33 -28.32
C LEU A 265 5.06 15.26 -29.10
N PRO A 266 4.58 15.55 -30.32
CA PRO A 266 3.79 14.61 -31.10
C PRO A 266 4.55 13.31 -31.41
N HIS A 267 3.81 12.21 -31.57
CA HIS A 267 4.36 10.85 -31.77
C HIS A 267 5.46 10.81 -32.85
N SER A 268 5.15 11.25 -34.08
CA SER A 268 6.06 11.15 -35.22
C SER A 268 7.34 11.95 -35.03
N VAL A 269 7.26 13.11 -34.37
CA VAL A 269 8.45 13.89 -33.99
C VAL A 269 9.30 13.11 -32.99
N GLY A 270 8.68 12.57 -31.93
CA GLY A 270 9.38 11.75 -30.94
C GLY A 270 10.06 10.52 -31.55
N LEU A 271 9.40 9.83 -32.48
CA LEU A 271 9.94 8.68 -33.19
C LEU A 271 11.12 9.05 -34.10
N SER A 272 11.01 10.13 -34.87
CA SER A 272 12.07 10.61 -35.74
C SER A 272 13.29 11.12 -34.97
N LEU A 273 13.10 11.78 -33.82
CA LEU A 273 14.19 12.14 -32.90
C LEU A 273 14.93 10.94 -32.32
N ARG A 274 14.28 9.77 -32.32
CA ARG A 274 14.86 8.48 -31.93
C ARG A 274 15.44 7.70 -33.12
N GLY A 275 15.45 8.26 -34.33
CA GLY A 275 15.96 7.60 -35.54
C GLY A 275 15.02 6.53 -36.09
N GLY A 276 13.71 6.64 -35.83
CA GLY A 276 12.70 5.68 -36.27
C GLY A 276 12.44 4.52 -35.30
N ALA A 277 13.23 4.40 -34.23
CA ALA A 277 13.02 3.41 -33.18
C ALA A 277 12.08 3.94 -32.08
N ILE A 278 11.14 3.09 -31.65
CA ILE A 278 10.28 3.36 -30.50
C ILE A 278 11.12 3.27 -29.22
N ILE A 279 11.97 2.25 -29.10
CA ILE A 279 12.83 2.03 -27.93
C ILE A 279 14.29 2.10 -28.36
N ASN A 280 15.05 3.01 -27.74
CA ASN A 280 16.49 3.20 -28.01
C ASN A 280 17.41 2.53 -27.01
N ASP A 281 16.91 2.26 -25.81
CA ASP A 281 17.65 1.67 -24.71
C ASP A 281 16.97 0.35 -24.30
N PHE A 282 17.47 -0.76 -24.84
CA PHE A 282 16.93 -2.10 -24.64
C PHE A 282 18.01 -3.01 -24.05
N SER A 283 17.91 -3.31 -22.76
CA SER A 283 18.83 -4.21 -22.05
C SER A 283 18.09 -5.39 -21.43
N LEU A 284 18.49 -6.60 -21.80
CA LEU A 284 17.95 -7.85 -21.26
C LEU A 284 18.49 -8.18 -19.86
N SER A 285 19.60 -7.56 -19.47
CA SER A 285 20.22 -7.75 -18.18
C SER A 285 19.88 -6.57 -17.27
N PRO A 286 19.62 -6.81 -15.98
CA PRO A 286 19.45 -5.74 -15.03
C PRO A 286 20.76 -4.93 -14.91
N PRO A 287 20.68 -3.63 -14.58
CA PRO A 287 21.86 -2.85 -14.27
C PRO A 287 22.54 -3.41 -13.02
N VAL A 288 23.88 -3.43 -13.04
CA VAL A 288 24.71 -3.77 -11.88
C VAL A 288 25.05 -2.46 -11.16
N PRO A 289 24.49 -2.20 -9.98
CA PRO A 289 24.80 -1.00 -9.23
C PRO A 289 26.24 -1.07 -8.68
N GLU A 290 26.89 0.10 -8.56
CA GLU A 290 28.14 0.21 -7.82
C GLU A 290 27.82 0.21 -6.32
N LEU A 291 28.28 -0.82 -5.61
CA LEU A 291 27.96 -1.03 -4.19
C LEU A 291 29.20 -0.82 -3.31
N GLY A 292 29.00 -0.21 -2.14
CA GLY A 292 30.00 -0.21 -1.08
C GLY A 292 30.09 -1.57 -0.38
N SER A 293 30.99 -1.71 0.58
CA SER A 293 31.10 -2.93 1.41
C SER A 293 31.24 -2.63 2.89
N THR A 294 30.80 -3.57 3.72
CA THR A 294 30.94 -3.58 5.18
C THR A 294 31.41 -4.95 5.65
N THR A 295 31.89 -5.05 6.89
CA THR A 295 32.31 -6.34 7.46
C THR A 295 31.11 -7.11 8.01
N ALA A 296 31.16 -8.44 7.91
CA ALA A 296 30.10 -9.31 8.42
C ALA A 296 29.88 -9.13 9.93
N ALA A 297 30.95 -8.85 10.69
CA ALA A 297 30.88 -8.57 12.12
C ALA A 297 30.17 -7.25 12.43
N LEU A 298 30.52 -6.16 11.74
CA LEU A 298 29.87 -4.86 11.93
C LEU A 298 28.38 -4.92 11.56
N ARG A 299 28.06 -5.55 10.42
CA ARG A 299 26.68 -5.81 9.99
C ARG A 299 25.89 -6.57 11.07
N ARG A 300 26.44 -7.67 11.58
CA ARG A 300 25.78 -8.50 12.60
C ARG A 300 25.56 -7.72 13.90
N ASN A 301 26.59 -7.04 14.40
CA ASN A 301 26.51 -6.28 15.64
C ASN A 301 25.51 -5.12 15.54
N ALA A 302 25.48 -4.40 14.41
CA ALA A 302 24.51 -3.35 14.15
C ALA A 302 23.07 -3.90 14.15
N ALA A 303 22.82 -5.02 13.45
CA ALA A 303 21.50 -5.65 13.40
C ALA A 303 21.03 -6.13 14.78
N LEU A 304 21.89 -6.86 15.52
CA LEU A 304 21.56 -7.35 16.86
C LEU A 304 21.36 -6.21 17.86
N GLY A 305 22.17 -5.16 17.78
CA GLY A 305 22.02 -3.96 18.60
C GLY A 305 20.69 -3.25 18.35
N ALA A 306 20.30 -3.11 17.07
CA ALA A 306 19.01 -2.52 16.70
C ALA A 306 17.84 -3.35 17.23
N ILE A 307 17.87 -4.68 17.11
CA ILE A 307 16.83 -5.58 17.65
C ILE A 307 16.72 -5.44 19.16
N ALA A 308 17.84 -5.54 19.88
CA ALA A 308 17.86 -5.47 21.33
C ALA A 308 17.31 -4.14 21.85
N GLU A 309 17.67 -3.04 21.19
CA GLU A 309 17.20 -1.70 21.53
C GLU A 309 15.72 -1.49 21.19
N THR A 310 15.27 -1.95 20.02
CA THR A 310 13.86 -1.84 19.61
C THR A 310 12.95 -2.62 20.56
N LEU A 311 13.30 -3.86 20.92
CA LEU A 311 12.51 -4.65 21.88
C LEU A 311 12.45 -4.00 23.26
N ARG A 312 13.58 -3.45 23.74
CA ARG A 312 13.64 -2.71 25.01
C ARG A 312 12.70 -1.49 24.98
N LEU A 313 12.82 -0.66 23.95
CA LEU A 313 12.02 0.56 23.81
C LEU A 313 10.52 0.26 23.62
N VAL A 314 10.15 -0.83 22.93
CA VAL A 314 8.74 -1.26 22.83
C VAL A 314 8.21 -1.66 24.22
N GLY A 315 8.99 -2.40 25.01
CA GLY A 315 8.61 -2.73 26.39
C GLY A 315 8.39 -1.48 27.26
N ASP A 316 9.34 -0.54 27.21
CA ASP A 316 9.25 0.74 27.95
C ASP A 316 8.03 1.57 27.49
N LEU A 317 7.74 1.58 26.18
CA LEU A 317 6.59 2.27 25.60
C LEU A 317 5.28 1.67 26.11
N LEU A 318 5.15 0.34 26.12
CA LEU A 318 3.96 -0.33 26.62
C LEU A 318 3.73 -0.04 28.10
N HIS A 319 4.79 -0.05 28.91
CA HIS A 319 4.71 0.33 30.31
C HIS A 319 4.25 1.79 30.48
N ALA A 320 4.83 2.73 29.73
CA ALA A 320 4.44 4.14 29.78
C ALA A 320 2.97 4.38 29.40
N VAL A 321 2.46 3.66 28.38
CA VAL A 321 1.06 3.76 27.95
C VAL A 321 0.11 3.09 28.95
N ARG A 322 0.55 2.02 29.63
CA ARG A 322 -0.22 1.37 30.71
C ARG A 322 -0.44 2.33 31.89
N GLU A 323 0.58 3.06 32.29
CA GLU A 323 0.49 4.06 33.36
C GLU A 323 -0.33 5.28 32.94
N GLN A 324 -0.15 5.75 31.70
CA GLN A 324 -0.85 6.92 31.17
C GLN A 324 -1.28 6.70 29.71
N PRO A 325 -2.55 6.31 29.49
CA PRO A 325 -3.12 6.15 28.15
C PRO A 325 -2.95 7.39 27.27
N LEU A 326 -2.74 7.18 25.97
CA LEU A 326 -2.53 8.29 25.02
C LEU A 326 -3.87 8.76 24.45
N ALA A 327 -4.27 9.98 24.77
CA ALA A 327 -5.51 10.55 24.24
C ALA A 327 -5.43 10.79 22.72
N THR A 328 -6.51 10.49 22.01
CA THR A 328 -6.62 10.78 20.57
C THR A 328 -7.13 12.19 20.28
N LEU A 329 -6.66 12.78 19.18
CA LEU A 329 -7.19 14.03 18.67
C LEU A 329 -8.55 13.80 17.97
N ARG A 330 -9.40 14.83 17.94
CA ARG A 330 -10.67 14.81 17.18
C ARG A 330 -10.46 14.53 15.68
N SER A 331 -9.32 14.96 15.14
CA SER A 331 -8.91 14.72 13.75
C SER A 331 -8.34 13.31 13.51
N GLY A 332 -8.22 12.49 14.55
CA GLY A 332 -7.51 11.21 14.54
C GLY A 332 -6.02 11.35 14.88
N GLY A 333 -5.43 10.24 15.33
CA GLY A 333 -4.03 10.15 15.76
C GLY A 333 -3.72 10.75 17.13
N VAL A 334 -2.44 10.77 17.47
CA VAL A 334 -1.90 11.27 18.75
C VAL A 334 -1.28 12.65 18.54
N GLY A 335 -1.63 13.60 19.40
CA GLY A 335 -1.18 14.99 19.29
C GLY A 335 0.27 15.21 19.73
N VAL A 336 0.84 16.34 19.30
CA VAL A 336 2.24 16.74 19.56
C VAL A 336 2.58 16.73 21.06
N ARG A 337 1.65 17.16 21.94
CA ARG A 337 1.86 17.20 23.39
C ARG A 337 2.06 15.80 23.99
N GLU A 338 1.18 14.86 23.64
CA GLU A 338 1.27 13.47 24.10
C GLU A 338 2.52 12.80 23.54
N MET A 339 2.87 13.09 22.28
CA MET A 339 4.09 12.57 21.66
C MET A 339 5.36 13.13 22.31
N LYS A 340 5.39 14.42 22.66
CA LYS A 340 6.51 15.03 23.38
C LYS A 340 6.67 14.41 24.77
N ARG A 341 5.57 14.20 25.50
CA ARG A 341 5.58 13.49 26.78
C ARG A 341 6.16 12.08 26.62
N LEU A 342 5.67 11.32 25.64
CA LEU A 342 6.15 9.96 25.39
C LEU A 342 7.65 9.93 25.05
N ALA A 343 8.10 10.85 24.21
CA ALA A 343 9.51 10.98 23.84
C ALA A 343 10.40 11.34 25.05
N GLU A 344 9.94 12.23 25.92
CA GLU A 344 10.63 12.59 27.18
C GLU A 344 10.70 11.40 28.15
N THR A 345 9.59 10.65 28.32
CA THR A 345 9.55 9.45 29.16
C THR A 345 10.50 8.37 28.65
N LEU A 346 10.50 8.11 27.34
CA LEU A 346 11.38 7.13 26.70
C LEU A 346 12.83 7.65 26.50
N ARG A 347 13.06 8.94 26.73
CA ARG A 347 14.34 9.64 26.53
C ARG A 347 14.90 9.45 25.11
N ILE A 348 14.04 9.56 24.11
CA ILE A 348 14.38 9.48 22.67
C ILE A 348 13.83 10.70 21.93
N ASP A 349 14.21 10.88 20.68
CA ASP A 349 13.64 11.94 19.84
C ASP A 349 12.17 11.65 19.47
N GLN A 350 11.44 12.72 19.15
CA GLN A 350 10.01 12.65 18.86
C GLN A 350 9.68 11.79 17.62
N HIS A 351 10.56 11.79 16.62
CA HIS A 351 10.33 11.02 15.39
C HIS A 351 10.44 9.52 15.70
N ARG A 352 11.49 9.10 16.42
CA ARG A 352 11.68 7.70 16.84
C ARG A 352 10.57 7.22 17.78
N ALA A 353 10.08 8.06 18.70
CA ALA A 353 8.90 7.74 19.51
C ALA A 353 7.65 7.51 18.64
N GLY A 354 7.46 8.33 17.59
CA GLY A 354 6.39 8.15 16.61
C GLY A 354 6.50 6.84 15.83
N LEU A 355 7.70 6.46 15.38
CA LEU A 355 7.97 5.19 14.69
C LEU A 355 7.60 3.99 15.56
N LEU A 356 8.05 3.99 16.82
CA LEU A 356 7.78 2.91 17.76
C LEU A 356 6.29 2.83 18.11
N LEU A 357 5.63 3.98 18.28
CA LEU A 357 4.19 4.01 18.54
C LEU A 357 3.39 3.40 17.39
N GLU A 358 3.74 3.75 16.14
CA GLU A 358 3.16 3.14 14.94
C GLU A 358 3.42 1.63 14.88
N LEU A 359 4.64 1.20 15.16
CA LEU A 359 5.03 -0.21 15.20
C LEU A 359 4.25 -1.01 16.26
N SER A 360 4.06 -0.45 17.46
CA SER A 360 3.28 -1.07 18.53
C SER A 360 1.79 -1.17 18.18
N ALA A 361 1.23 -0.13 17.55
CA ALA A 361 -0.16 -0.15 17.12
C ALA A 361 -0.42 -1.12 15.96
N LEU A 362 0.44 -1.14 14.93
CA LEU A 362 0.29 -2.08 13.81
C LEU A 362 0.50 -3.54 14.25
N SER A 363 1.33 -3.76 15.28
CA SER A 363 1.55 -5.06 15.92
C SER A 363 0.46 -5.45 16.91
N GLY A 364 -0.59 -4.64 17.05
CA GLY A 364 -1.74 -4.91 17.92
C GLY A 364 -1.41 -4.87 19.42
N LEU A 365 -0.22 -4.42 19.78
CA LEU A 365 0.25 -4.24 21.16
C LEU A 365 -0.41 -3.02 21.81
N LEU A 366 -0.85 -2.07 21.00
CA LEU A 366 -1.72 -0.95 21.39
C LEU A 366 -2.99 -0.97 20.56
N ARG A 367 -4.12 -0.68 21.21
CA ARG A 367 -5.43 -0.56 20.55
C ARG A 367 -6.12 0.72 20.98
N LEU A 368 -6.92 1.27 20.08
CA LEU A 368 -7.79 2.40 20.40
C LEU A 368 -9.00 1.87 21.17
N ASP A 369 -9.12 2.28 22.44
CA ASP A 369 -10.35 2.09 23.19
C ASP A 369 -11.37 3.14 22.74
N VAL A 370 -12.49 2.65 22.20
CA VAL A 370 -13.55 3.49 21.62
C VAL A 370 -14.25 4.30 22.71
N ASP A 371 -14.38 3.75 23.91
CA ASP A 371 -15.11 4.38 25.01
C ASP A 371 -14.34 5.56 25.61
N SER A 372 -13.03 5.39 25.83
CA SER A 372 -12.16 6.46 26.36
C SER A 372 -11.53 7.34 25.27
N SER A 373 -11.65 6.97 23.99
CA SER A 373 -10.94 7.61 22.88
C SER A 373 -9.43 7.72 23.14
N SER A 374 -8.85 6.70 23.76
CA SER A 374 -7.43 6.66 24.12
C SER A 374 -6.79 5.36 23.64
N TRP A 375 -5.50 5.43 23.31
CA TRP A 375 -4.71 4.24 23.00
C TRP A 375 -4.26 3.59 24.30
N VAL A 376 -4.59 2.31 24.44
CA VAL A 376 -4.35 1.51 25.63
C VAL A 376 -3.68 0.19 25.27
N GLN A 377 -3.03 -0.41 26.26
CA GLN A 377 -2.56 -1.79 26.18
C GLN A 377 -3.75 -2.76 26.31
N PRO A 378 -3.82 -3.85 25.51
CA PRO A 378 -4.75 -4.94 25.76
C PRO A 378 -4.53 -5.56 27.16
N LEU A 379 -5.63 -5.93 27.84
CA LEU A 379 -5.60 -6.43 29.23
C LEU A 379 -4.78 -7.71 29.43
N GLN A 380 -4.69 -8.56 28.41
CA GLN A 380 -3.88 -9.78 28.40
C GLN A 380 -2.99 -9.75 27.17
N LEU A 381 -1.78 -9.20 27.32
CA LEU A 381 -0.82 -9.08 26.23
C LEU A 381 0.26 -10.16 26.33
N GLU A 382 0.09 -11.26 25.60
CA GLU A 382 1.03 -12.38 25.56
C GLU A 382 2.45 -11.97 25.14
N TRP A 383 2.58 -10.93 24.31
CA TRP A 383 3.88 -10.48 23.80
C TRP A 383 4.91 -10.24 24.91
N LEU A 384 4.50 -9.72 26.07
CA LEU A 384 5.41 -9.41 27.18
C LEU A 384 6.09 -10.64 27.79
N VAL A 385 5.46 -11.81 27.71
CA VAL A 385 5.98 -13.06 28.30
C VAL A 385 6.69 -13.97 27.28
N LEU A 386 6.65 -13.62 25.99
CA LEU A 386 7.32 -14.38 24.95
C LEU A 386 8.85 -14.25 25.01
N PRO A 387 9.61 -15.27 24.55
CA PRO A 387 11.03 -15.13 24.28
C PRO A 387 11.33 -13.98 23.31
N ARG A 388 12.47 -13.30 23.45
CA ARG A 388 12.81 -12.10 22.65
C ARG A 388 12.79 -12.34 21.14
N GLN A 389 13.24 -13.50 20.68
CA GLN A 389 13.21 -13.86 19.27
C GLN A 389 11.77 -13.96 18.73
N GLU A 390 10.83 -14.46 19.54
CA GLU A 390 9.41 -14.52 19.18
C GLU A 390 8.74 -13.14 19.24
N GLN A 391 9.11 -12.32 20.23
CA GLN A 391 8.70 -10.92 20.30
C GLN A 391 9.13 -10.15 19.04
N TRP A 392 10.37 -10.36 18.60
CA TRP A 392 10.90 -9.77 17.38
C TRP A 392 10.15 -10.24 16.14
N LEU A 393 9.94 -11.55 15.98
CA LEU A 393 9.24 -12.08 14.80
C LEU A 393 7.79 -11.56 14.74
N TRP A 394 7.12 -11.38 15.88
CA TRP A 394 5.80 -10.75 15.92
C TRP A 394 5.84 -9.34 15.29
N LEU A 395 6.79 -8.50 15.70
CA LEU A 395 6.93 -7.14 15.16
C LEU A 395 7.23 -7.14 13.65
N VAL A 396 8.13 -8.04 13.21
CA VAL A 396 8.49 -8.15 11.78
C VAL A 396 7.30 -8.60 10.94
N ASN A 397 6.57 -9.63 11.36
CA ASN A 397 5.39 -10.12 10.63
C ASN A 397 4.29 -9.06 10.56
N ALA A 398 4.06 -8.34 11.65
CA ALA A 398 3.10 -7.24 11.65
C ALA A 398 3.53 -6.11 10.71
N TRP A 399 4.81 -5.74 10.71
CA TRP A 399 5.37 -4.73 9.81
C TRP A 399 5.26 -5.11 8.33
N LEU A 400 5.55 -6.38 7.98
CA LEU A 400 5.41 -6.90 6.61
C LEU A 400 3.97 -6.88 6.12
N ALA A 401 3.00 -7.20 6.99
CA ALA A 401 1.59 -7.28 6.63
C ALA A 401 0.85 -5.94 6.69
N SER A 402 1.38 -4.93 7.37
CA SER A 402 0.65 -3.69 7.66
C SER A 402 0.64 -2.69 6.51
N GLU A 403 -0.52 -2.09 6.24
CA GLU A 403 -0.64 -0.92 5.35
C GLU A 403 -0.12 0.38 5.99
N ARG A 404 0.17 0.39 7.29
CA ARG A 404 0.72 1.57 7.97
C ARG A 404 2.20 1.73 7.65
N VAL A 405 2.64 2.96 7.43
CA VAL A 405 4.04 3.33 7.13
C VAL A 405 4.58 4.22 8.26
N PRO A 406 5.21 3.62 9.29
CA PRO A 406 5.75 4.36 10.43
C PRO A 406 6.60 5.57 10.04
N SER A 407 7.50 5.43 9.05
CA SER A 407 8.42 6.47 8.57
C SER A 407 7.75 7.71 8.00
N LEU A 408 6.44 7.69 7.72
CA LEU A 408 5.69 8.88 7.32
C LEU A 408 5.43 9.82 8.49
N VAL A 409 5.50 9.37 9.75
CA VAL A 409 5.24 10.22 10.91
C VAL A 409 6.22 11.40 10.95
N GLY A 410 5.68 12.61 11.05
CA GLY A 410 6.45 13.86 11.00
C GLY A 410 6.80 14.35 9.59
N GLN A 411 6.49 13.58 8.54
CA GLN A 411 6.63 14.05 7.15
C GLN A 411 5.49 15.01 6.78
N PRO A 412 5.70 15.94 5.83
CA PRO A 412 4.63 16.81 5.35
C PRO A 412 3.52 16.00 4.67
N VAL A 413 2.26 16.34 4.94
CA VAL A 413 1.11 15.64 4.37
C VAL A 413 1.10 15.79 2.84
N SER A 414 1.13 14.66 2.13
CA SER A 414 0.99 14.62 0.68
C SER A 414 -0.48 14.73 0.29
N GLY A 415 -0.98 15.95 0.06
CA GLY A 415 -2.31 16.17 -0.51
C GLY A 415 -2.43 15.69 -1.97
N PRO A 416 -3.67 15.55 -2.52
CA PRO A 416 -3.91 15.18 -3.91
C PRO A 416 -3.07 16.06 -4.86
N GLY A 417 -2.50 15.44 -5.90
CA GLY A 417 -1.50 16.07 -6.77
C GLY A 417 -1.96 17.42 -7.35
N GLY A 418 -1.12 18.45 -7.22
CA GLY A 418 -1.35 19.77 -7.82
C GLY A 418 -0.54 20.91 -7.21
N VAL A 419 -0.08 20.79 -5.96
CA VAL A 419 0.68 21.87 -5.28
C VAL A 419 2.16 21.47 -5.13
N PRO A 420 3.14 22.31 -5.54
CA PRO A 420 4.56 22.06 -5.35
C PRO A 420 4.91 21.80 -3.87
N ALA A 421 5.82 20.86 -3.60
CA ALA A 421 6.24 20.48 -2.24
C ALA A 421 6.70 21.68 -1.39
N ALA A 422 7.34 22.67 -2.02
CA ALA A 422 7.79 23.91 -1.37
C ALA A 422 6.66 24.75 -0.77
N HIS A 423 5.45 24.74 -1.34
CA HIS A 423 4.32 25.53 -0.85
C HIS A 423 3.48 24.79 0.20
N ARG A 424 3.62 23.46 0.32
CA ARG A 424 2.98 22.66 1.39
C ARG A 424 3.72 22.70 2.71
N ALA A 425 5.05 22.83 2.68
CA ALA A 425 5.85 23.05 3.89
C ALA A 425 5.45 24.32 4.66
N LEU A 426 4.93 25.34 3.97
CA LEU A 426 4.41 26.58 4.55
C LEU A 426 3.06 26.43 5.27
N ALA A 427 2.29 25.36 4.98
CA ALA A 427 0.99 25.11 5.60
C ALA A 427 1.07 24.28 6.91
N GLY A 428 2.27 23.84 7.32
CA GLY A 428 2.53 23.27 8.65
C GLY A 428 1.89 21.92 8.99
N ASN A 429 1.15 21.27 8.09
CA ASN A 429 0.55 19.96 8.37
C ASN A 429 1.56 18.82 8.14
N THR A 430 2.01 18.21 9.23
CA THR A 430 2.78 16.96 9.25
C THR A 430 1.86 15.78 9.58
N VAL A 431 2.21 14.59 9.09
CA VAL A 431 1.52 13.35 9.43
C VAL A 431 1.70 13.04 10.92
N ASN A 432 0.59 13.01 11.66
CA ASN A 432 0.59 12.63 13.07
C ASN A 432 0.67 11.10 13.24
N ALA A 433 1.31 10.64 14.32
CA ALA A 433 1.31 9.22 14.67
C ALA A 433 -0.10 8.71 14.92
N LEU A 434 -0.36 7.48 14.52
CA LEU A 434 -1.64 6.77 14.61
C LEU A 434 -2.79 7.45 13.83
N SER A 435 -2.47 8.38 12.93
CA SER A 435 -3.44 8.99 12.02
C SER A 435 -3.70 8.10 10.79
N ALA A 436 -4.77 8.38 10.05
CA ALA A 436 -5.06 7.70 8.79
C ALA A 436 -4.07 8.08 7.67
N GLU A 437 -3.42 9.26 7.78
CA GLU A 437 -2.50 9.77 6.75
C GLU A 437 -1.21 8.96 6.60
N ALA A 438 -0.87 8.15 7.62
CA ALA A 438 0.27 7.24 7.61
C ALA A 438 -0.02 5.90 6.87
N GLN A 439 -1.23 5.67 6.36
CA GLN A 439 -1.59 4.44 5.65
C GLN A 439 -1.29 4.51 4.16
N ARG A 440 -0.73 3.43 3.60
CA ARG A 440 -0.52 3.20 2.17
C ARG A 440 -0.91 1.75 1.86
N PRO A 441 -1.99 1.52 1.08
CA PRO A 441 -2.44 0.16 0.74
C PRO A 441 -1.36 -0.70 0.07
N ASP A 442 -0.46 -0.09 -0.70
CA ASP A 442 0.63 -0.79 -1.38
C ASP A 442 1.84 -1.11 -0.49
N ALA A 443 1.90 -0.62 0.76
CA ALA A 443 3.09 -0.74 1.61
C ALA A 443 3.54 -2.19 1.87
N PRO A 444 2.65 -3.16 2.15
CA PRO A 444 3.05 -4.56 2.36
C PRO A 444 3.81 -5.14 1.15
N VAL A 445 3.26 -4.94 -0.05
CA VAL A 445 3.83 -5.44 -1.31
C VAL A 445 5.17 -4.76 -1.59
N VAL A 446 5.25 -3.44 -1.39
CA VAL A 446 6.48 -2.67 -1.60
C VAL A 446 7.58 -3.08 -0.62
N ARG A 447 7.27 -3.30 0.67
CA ARG A 447 8.24 -3.77 1.67
C ARG A 447 8.83 -5.12 1.32
N LYS A 448 7.96 -6.10 1.06
CA LYS A 448 8.38 -7.45 0.68
C LYS A 448 9.28 -7.40 -0.56
N ARG A 449 8.87 -6.65 -1.59
CA ARG A 449 9.67 -6.55 -2.81
C ARG A 449 11.00 -5.83 -2.61
N ILE A 450 11.08 -4.83 -1.73
CA ILE A 450 12.35 -4.19 -1.37
C ILE A 450 13.29 -5.20 -0.71
N LEU A 451 12.80 -6.03 0.22
CA LEU A 451 13.61 -7.09 0.84
C LEU A 451 14.10 -8.12 -0.17
N GLU A 452 13.24 -8.56 -1.10
CA GLU A 452 13.63 -9.46 -2.20
C GLU A 452 14.72 -8.83 -3.08
N ILE A 453 14.59 -7.54 -3.43
CA ILE A 453 15.62 -6.83 -4.21
C ILE A 453 16.94 -6.73 -3.43
N LEU A 454 16.89 -6.47 -2.13
CA LEU A 454 18.09 -6.44 -1.29
C LEU A 454 18.78 -7.81 -1.27
N GLU A 455 18.02 -8.90 -1.23
CA GLU A 455 18.56 -10.26 -1.28
C GLU A 455 19.16 -10.57 -2.66
N GLU A 456 18.45 -10.28 -3.75
CA GLU A 456 18.94 -10.41 -5.13
C GLU A 456 20.29 -9.69 -5.31
N LEU A 457 20.38 -8.43 -4.88
CA LEU A 457 21.61 -7.64 -4.96
C LEU A 457 22.72 -8.19 -4.05
N THR A 458 22.37 -8.75 -2.89
CA THR A 458 23.34 -9.35 -1.96
C THR A 458 23.98 -10.59 -2.58
N GLN A 459 23.18 -11.46 -3.20
CA GLN A 459 23.65 -12.68 -3.87
C GLN A 459 24.50 -12.34 -5.10
N GLU A 460 24.07 -11.37 -5.92
CA GLU A 460 24.78 -10.96 -7.14
C GLU A 460 26.14 -10.32 -6.87
N ALA A 461 26.29 -9.57 -5.77
CA ALA A 461 27.54 -8.90 -5.44
C ALA A 461 28.71 -9.86 -5.16
N ALA A 462 28.43 -11.13 -4.86
CA ALA A 462 29.43 -12.19 -4.61
C ALA A 462 30.58 -11.72 -3.69
N ALA A 463 30.22 -11.05 -2.59
CA ALA A 463 31.20 -10.43 -1.68
C ALA A 463 32.17 -11.47 -1.11
N ALA A 464 33.43 -11.09 -0.95
CA ALA A 464 34.46 -11.96 -0.38
C ALA A 464 34.09 -12.41 1.04
N ASP A 465 34.58 -13.58 1.46
CA ASP A 465 34.32 -14.14 2.79
C ASP A 465 34.52 -13.10 3.90
N GLY A 466 33.48 -12.89 4.71
CA GLY A 466 33.51 -11.93 5.82
C GLY A 466 33.15 -10.48 5.45
N THR A 467 32.78 -10.20 4.19
CA THR A 467 32.26 -8.89 3.75
C THR A 467 30.82 -8.99 3.26
N ALA A 468 30.10 -7.87 3.26
CA ALA A 468 28.73 -7.76 2.76
C ALA A 468 28.55 -6.45 1.97
N PRO A 469 27.74 -6.43 0.90
CA PRO A 469 27.50 -5.23 0.12
C PRO A 469 26.62 -4.24 0.89
N VAL A 470 26.98 -2.95 0.84
CA VAL A 470 26.16 -1.86 1.35
C VAL A 470 25.16 -1.46 0.27
N LEU A 471 23.88 -1.55 0.60
CA LEU A 471 22.76 -1.39 -0.30
C LEU A 471 22.09 -0.05 -0.03
N ASP A 472 22.30 0.92 -0.92
CA ASP A 472 21.70 2.23 -0.82
C ASP A 472 20.33 2.32 -1.52
N ALA A 473 19.59 3.39 -1.25
CA ALA A 473 18.29 3.59 -1.86
C ALA A 473 18.37 3.74 -3.39
N ALA A 474 19.50 4.24 -3.93
CA ALA A 474 19.68 4.43 -5.35
C ALA A 474 19.83 3.09 -6.09
N ALA A 475 20.65 2.17 -5.57
CA ALA A 475 20.83 0.83 -6.11
C ALA A 475 19.52 0.03 -6.11
N VAL A 476 18.78 0.07 -5.00
CA VAL A 476 17.48 -0.60 -4.89
C VAL A 476 16.47 -0.02 -5.88
N LEU A 477 16.43 1.32 -6.04
CA LEU A 477 15.55 1.95 -7.03
C LEU A 477 15.94 1.61 -8.45
N GLN A 478 17.23 1.62 -8.77
CA GLN A 478 17.72 1.26 -10.11
C GLN A 478 17.33 -0.17 -10.48
N ARG A 479 17.42 -1.11 -9.52
CA ARG A 479 16.95 -2.48 -9.70
C ARG A 479 15.42 -2.54 -9.81
N ALA A 480 14.68 -1.85 -8.95
CA ALA A 480 13.22 -1.82 -8.98
C ALA A 480 12.66 -1.22 -10.29
N GLU A 481 13.29 -0.19 -10.84
CA GLU A 481 12.93 0.41 -12.13
C GLU A 481 13.14 -0.54 -13.30
N TRP A 482 14.09 -1.47 -13.19
CA TRP A 482 14.27 -2.52 -14.19
C TRP A 482 13.29 -3.68 -14.00
N THR A 483 13.09 -4.17 -12.77
CA THR A 483 12.25 -5.37 -12.53
C THR A 483 10.76 -5.05 -12.54
N GLN A 484 10.34 -3.88 -12.06
CA GLN A 484 8.93 -3.46 -11.94
C GLN A 484 8.76 -1.95 -12.23
N PRO A 485 9.04 -1.48 -13.47
CA PRO A 485 8.97 -0.07 -13.88
C PRO A 485 7.64 0.61 -13.55
N ARG A 486 6.50 -0.10 -13.61
CA ARG A 486 5.17 0.46 -13.29
C ARG A 486 5.02 0.85 -11.82
N MET A 487 5.77 0.20 -10.93
CA MET A 487 5.76 0.46 -9.49
C MET A 487 6.88 1.41 -9.04
N ALA A 488 7.78 1.83 -9.94
CA ALA A 488 8.96 2.66 -9.63
C ALA A 488 8.62 3.90 -8.79
N ARG A 489 7.54 4.62 -9.12
CA ARG A 489 7.10 5.78 -8.34
C ARG A 489 6.70 5.40 -6.91
N ARG A 490 6.01 4.28 -6.72
CA ARG A 490 5.61 3.79 -5.38
C ARG A 490 6.86 3.43 -4.57
N PHE A 491 7.82 2.71 -5.18
CA PHE A 491 9.13 2.43 -4.57
C PHE A 491 9.86 3.70 -4.17
N SER A 492 9.99 4.68 -5.08
CA SER A 492 10.72 5.93 -4.82
C SER A 492 10.16 6.72 -3.63
N SER A 493 8.85 6.65 -3.39
CA SER A 493 8.20 7.34 -2.29
C SER A 493 8.38 6.67 -0.93
N LEU A 494 8.64 5.35 -0.90
CA LEU A 494 8.68 4.55 0.33
C LEU A 494 10.06 4.02 0.69
N ILE A 495 10.98 3.88 -0.27
CA ILE A 495 12.26 3.17 -0.10
C ILE A 495 13.07 3.65 1.10
N ARG A 496 13.24 4.97 1.27
CA ARG A 496 14.04 5.51 2.39
C ARG A 496 13.42 5.16 3.75
N GLY A 497 12.10 5.23 3.83
CA GLY A 497 11.34 4.87 5.02
C GLY A 497 11.41 3.39 5.32
N VAL A 498 11.23 2.54 4.31
CA VAL A 498 11.33 1.08 4.43
C VAL A 498 12.72 0.63 4.86
N LEU A 499 13.79 1.21 4.30
CA LEU A 499 15.16 0.88 4.71
C LEU A 499 15.44 1.26 6.17
N ALA A 500 14.97 2.45 6.61
CA ALA A 500 15.10 2.87 8.01
C ALA A 500 14.28 1.98 8.98
N GLU A 501 13.06 1.60 8.59
CA GLU A 501 12.22 0.67 9.34
C GLU A 501 12.86 -0.74 9.40
N ALA A 502 13.44 -1.21 8.30
CA ALA A 502 14.14 -2.50 8.24
C ALA A 502 15.43 -2.50 9.08
N GLU A 503 16.15 -1.39 9.15
CA GLU A 503 17.30 -1.22 10.05
C GLU A 503 16.87 -1.21 11.52
N LEU A 504 15.78 -0.51 11.87
CA LEU A 504 15.19 -0.53 13.22
C LEU A 504 14.82 -1.96 13.66
N LEU A 505 14.32 -2.78 12.75
CA LEU A 505 13.98 -4.18 12.98
C LEU A 505 15.18 -5.14 12.85
N GLY A 506 16.39 -4.65 12.54
CA GLY A 506 17.60 -5.46 12.37
C GLY A 506 17.61 -6.38 11.15
N LEU A 507 16.70 -6.17 10.19
CA LEU A 507 16.74 -6.83 8.88
C LEU A 507 17.91 -6.30 8.04
N ILE A 508 18.34 -5.06 8.33
CA ILE A 508 19.54 -4.43 7.77
C ILE A 508 20.47 -4.05 8.94
N GLY A 509 21.77 -4.23 8.76
CA GLY A 509 22.79 -3.80 9.72
C GLY A 509 23.95 -3.11 9.01
N SER A 510 24.29 -1.89 9.43
CA SER A 510 25.36 -1.10 8.80
C SER A 510 25.16 -0.92 7.28
N GLY A 511 23.91 -0.78 6.84
CA GLY A 511 23.54 -0.61 5.43
C GLY A 511 23.60 -1.90 4.58
N ALA A 512 23.88 -3.06 5.16
CA ALA A 512 23.87 -4.35 4.45
C ALA A 512 22.75 -5.26 4.97
N LEU A 513 22.19 -6.10 4.09
CA LEU A 513 21.14 -7.06 4.47
C LEU A 513 21.70 -8.08 5.48
N SER A 514 21.05 -8.20 6.63
CA SER A 514 21.44 -9.14 7.69
C SER A 514 21.03 -10.57 7.34
N GLN A 515 21.58 -11.57 8.02
CA GLN A 515 21.17 -12.97 7.84
C GLN A 515 19.68 -13.17 8.16
N LEU A 516 19.17 -12.40 9.14
CA LEU A 516 17.75 -12.38 9.49
C LEU A 516 16.91 -11.75 8.37
N GLY A 517 17.38 -10.64 7.80
CA GLY A 517 16.74 -9.99 6.65
C GLY A 517 16.66 -10.90 5.43
N SER A 518 17.74 -11.64 5.15
CA SER A 518 17.83 -12.63 4.08
C SER A 518 16.81 -13.77 4.27
N ALA A 519 16.78 -14.40 5.46
CA ALA A 519 15.81 -15.45 5.77
C ALA A 519 14.35 -14.98 5.65
N ILE A 520 14.05 -13.73 6.06
CA ILE A 520 12.71 -13.13 5.89
C ILE A 520 12.39 -12.81 4.42
N ALA A 521 13.38 -12.39 3.62
CA ALA A 521 13.20 -12.18 2.18
C ALA A 521 12.86 -13.51 1.47
N GLU A 522 13.45 -14.63 1.90
CA GLU A 522 13.22 -15.98 1.38
C GLU A 522 11.97 -16.69 1.96
N ASP A 523 11.16 -16.01 2.78
CA ASP A 523 9.99 -16.60 3.46
C ASP A 523 10.34 -17.78 4.39
N LYS A 524 11.49 -17.71 5.08
CA LYS A 524 11.97 -18.68 6.08
C LYS A 524 12.05 -18.07 7.49
N PRO A 525 10.91 -17.71 8.11
CA PRO A 525 10.90 -17.08 9.43
C PRO A 525 11.45 -17.98 10.56
N ASP A 526 11.31 -19.29 10.44
CA ASP A 526 11.81 -20.25 11.43
C ASP A 526 13.35 -20.30 11.49
N GLU A 527 14.00 -20.15 10.34
CA GLU A 527 15.47 -20.03 10.25
C GLU A 527 15.93 -18.73 10.92
N ALA A 528 15.23 -17.63 10.69
CA ALA A 528 15.52 -16.36 11.34
C ALA A 528 15.36 -16.43 12.87
N LEU A 529 14.34 -17.13 13.36
CA LEU A 529 14.15 -17.38 14.80
C LEU A 529 15.32 -18.18 15.40
N GLY A 530 15.77 -19.24 14.72
CA GLY A 530 16.91 -20.05 15.14
C GLY A 530 18.19 -19.22 15.26
N ILE A 531 18.53 -18.49 14.20
CA ILE A 531 19.72 -17.60 14.17
C ILE A 531 19.66 -16.57 15.30
N LEU A 532 18.49 -15.94 15.50
CA LEU A 532 18.35 -14.91 16.53
C LEU A 532 18.41 -15.49 17.95
N GLY A 533 17.83 -16.67 18.16
CA GLY A 533 17.86 -17.38 19.44
C GLY A 533 19.26 -17.78 19.89
N GLU A 534 20.16 -18.11 18.96
CA GLU A 534 21.57 -18.41 19.27
C GLU A 534 22.38 -17.18 19.65
N HIS A 535 21.99 -15.99 19.16
CA HIS A 535 22.77 -14.77 19.29
C HIS A 535 22.26 -13.78 20.36
N LEU A 536 20.98 -13.81 20.73
CA LEU A 536 20.47 -12.98 21.80
C LEU A 536 20.83 -13.55 23.18
N PRO A 537 21.27 -12.71 24.13
CA PRO A 537 21.54 -13.16 25.49
C PRO A 537 20.25 -13.65 26.16
N ALA A 538 20.36 -14.73 26.93
CA ALA A 538 19.26 -15.25 27.75
C ALA A 538 18.79 -14.21 28.77
N ALA A 539 17.52 -14.28 29.14
CA ALA A 539 16.96 -13.43 30.19
C ALA A 539 17.66 -13.70 31.53
N LEU A 540 18.06 -12.63 32.21
CA LEU A 540 18.66 -12.66 33.54
C LEU A 540 17.54 -12.70 34.59
N ASN A 541 17.69 -13.61 35.55
CA ASN A 541 16.77 -13.73 36.68
C ASN A 541 17.28 -13.00 37.92
N HIS A 542 18.34 -12.19 37.80
CA HIS A 542 18.93 -11.47 38.93
C HIS A 542 19.35 -10.05 38.58
N VAL A 543 19.31 -9.16 39.57
CA VAL A 543 19.83 -7.78 39.54
C VAL A 543 20.93 -7.57 40.58
N LEU A 544 21.74 -6.54 40.38
CA LEU A 544 22.79 -6.12 41.33
C LEU A 544 22.27 -4.95 42.17
N LEU A 545 22.08 -5.14 43.48
CA LEU A 545 21.62 -4.08 44.38
C LEU A 545 22.79 -3.26 44.90
N GLN A 546 22.65 -1.94 44.88
CA GLN A 546 23.67 -0.99 45.31
C GLN A 546 23.19 -0.18 46.53
N ALA A 547 24.15 0.32 47.32
CA ALA A 547 23.88 1.04 48.57
C ALA A 547 23.22 2.42 48.37
N ASP A 548 23.18 2.94 47.13
CA ASP A 548 22.60 4.23 46.75
C ASP A 548 21.11 4.13 46.34
N LEU A 549 20.43 3.08 46.81
CA LEU A 549 19.03 2.76 46.50
C LEU A 549 18.80 2.51 45.01
N THR A 550 19.76 1.86 44.35
CA THR A 550 19.61 1.45 42.94
C THR A 550 19.80 -0.06 42.75
N ALA A 551 19.12 -0.62 41.75
CA ALA A 551 19.36 -1.96 41.21
C ALA A 551 19.89 -1.82 39.78
N VAL A 552 21.01 -2.48 39.46
CA VAL A 552 21.58 -2.52 38.12
C VAL A 552 21.29 -3.87 37.49
N ALA A 553 20.60 -3.86 36.36
CA ALA A 553 20.39 -5.02 35.50
C ALA A 553 21.44 -5.01 34.38
N PRO A 554 22.47 -5.88 34.40
CA PRO A 554 23.56 -5.85 33.42
C PRO A 554 23.16 -6.36 32.01
N GLY A 555 21.88 -6.69 31.82
CA GLY A 555 21.32 -7.17 30.57
C GLY A 555 19.80 -7.26 30.65
N TYR A 556 19.19 -8.03 29.75
CA TYR A 556 17.75 -8.20 29.73
C TYR A 556 17.28 -9.02 30.94
N LEU A 557 16.32 -8.50 31.70
CA LEU A 557 15.69 -9.23 32.79
C LEU A 557 14.54 -10.11 32.29
N ALA A 558 14.28 -11.20 32.99
CA ALA A 558 13.05 -11.97 32.78
C ALA A 558 11.81 -11.07 32.95
N PRO A 559 10.76 -11.23 32.11
CA PRO A 559 9.58 -10.36 32.13
C PRO A 559 8.94 -10.20 33.51
N GLU A 560 8.81 -11.31 34.25
CA GLU A 560 8.21 -11.33 35.59
C GLU A 560 9.04 -10.52 36.60
N LEU A 561 10.37 -10.59 36.50
CA LEU A 561 11.29 -9.83 37.34
C LEU A 561 11.22 -8.33 36.99
N ALA A 562 11.25 -8.00 35.70
CA ALA A 562 11.18 -6.62 35.22
C ALA A 562 9.87 -5.93 35.63
N GLU A 563 8.73 -6.62 35.50
CA GLU A 563 7.42 -6.09 35.86
C GLU A 563 7.32 -5.80 37.36
N LYS A 564 7.73 -6.74 38.21
CA LYS A 564 7.75 -6.54 39.66
C LYS A 564 8.69 -5.41 40.07
N LEU A 565 9.86 -5.28 39.43
CA LEU A 565 10.78 -4.17 39.68
C LEU A 565 10.18 -2.82 39.30
N LEU A 566 9.49 -2.70 38.16
CA LEU A 566 8.82 -1.45 37.75
C LEU A 566 7.68 -1.04 38.70
N VAL A 567 7.03 -2.01 39.35
CA VAL A 567 6.02 -1.71 40.38
C VAL A 567 6.65 -1.03 41.60
N MET A 568 7.85 -1.44 42.03
CA MET A 568 8.51 -0.99 43.27
C MET A 568 9.67 0.00 43.09
N ALA A 569 10.13 0.25 41.87
CA ALA A 569 11.25 1.13 41.53
C ALA A 569 10.98 1.87 40.22
N ASP A 570 11.68 2.99 40.00
CA ASP A 570 11.61 3.77 38.77
C ASP A 570 12.84 3.49 37.91
N ALA A 571 12.66 3.17 36.63
CA ALA A 571 13.77 2.90 35.72
C ALA A 571 14.51 4.21 35.34
N GLU A 572 15.81 4.30 35.67
CA GLU A 572 16.69 5.41 35.38
C GLU A 572 17.88 4.96 34.53
N GLY A 573 17.86 5.10 33.21
CA GLY A 573 19.07 4.79 32.44
C GLY A 573 18.95 4.88 30.94
N GLN A 574 20.10 5.15 30.31
CA GLN A 574 20.35 5.03 28.89
C GLN A 574 21.64 4.21 28.75
N GLY A 575 21.53 2.94 28.38
CA GLY A 575 22.67 2.05 28.26
C GLY A 575 22.27 0.57 28.19
N PRO A 576 23.25 -0.32 27.94
CA PRO A 576 23.02 -1.77 27.90
C PRO A 576 22.62 -2.36 29.26
N ALA A 577 22.82 -1.60 30.34
CA ALA A 577 22.36 -1.94 31.68
C ALA A 577 21.25 -0.98 32.13
N THR A 578 20.11 -1.53 32.53
CA THR A 578 18.99 -0.75 33.08
C THR A 578 19.22 -0.56 34.57
N ILE A 579 19.17 0.68 35.05
CA ILE A 579 19.24 0.97 36.48
C ILE A 579 17.82 1.27 36.97
N TYR A 580 17.44 0.73 38.12
CA TYR A 580 16.16 0.97 38.78
C TYR A 580 16.43 1.68 40.10
N ARG A 581 15.87 2.89 40.30
CA ARG A 581 15.98 3.64 41.54
C ARG A 581 14.78 3.38 42.44
N PHE A 582 15.04 3.03 43.69
CA PHE A 582 14.03 2.91 44.72
C PHE A 582 13.83 4.26 45.41
N SER A 583 12.57 4.63 45.62
CA SER A 583 12.16 5.84 46.33
C SER A 583 10.97 5.55 47.24
N ALA A 584 10.71 6.41 48.22
CA ALA A 584 9.52 6.26 49.07
C ALA A 584 8.21 6.27 48.26
N THR A 585 8.19 6.97 47.13
CA THR A 585 7.06 7.00 46.18
C THR A 585 6.91 5.69 45.41
N SER A 586 8.00 5.12 44.90
CA SER A 586 7.95 3.86 44.15
C SER A 586 7.59 2.67 45.06
N VAL A 587 8.11 2.64 46.29
CA VAL A 587 7.74 1.63 47.28
C VAL A 587 6.26 1.78 47.69
N ARG A 588 5.78 3.02 47.89
CA ARG A 588 4.36 3.26 48.19
C ARG A 588 3.45 2.76 47.08
N ARG A 589 3.83 2.96 45.81
CA ARG A 589 3.11 2.43 44.64
C ARG A 589 2.95 0.91 44.72
N ALA A 590 4.00 0.19 45.10
CA ALA A 590 3.92 -1.25 45.29
C ALA A 590 2.98 -1.64 46.44
N LEU A 591 3.01 -0.91 47.56
CA LEU A 591 2.09 -1.16 48.68
C LEU A 591 0.63 -0.86 48.33
N ASP A 592 0.37 0.20 47.55
CA ASP A 592 -0.96 0.53 47.02
C ASP A 592 -1.49 -0.55 46.07
N ALA A 593 -0.60 -1.23 45.34
CA ALA A 593 -0.93 -2.39 44.50
C ALA A 593 -1.19 -3.69 45.30
N GLY A 594 -1.12 -3.65 46.64
CA GLY A 594 -1.45 -4.76 47.52
C GLY A 594 -0.27 -5.63 47.95
N HIS A 595 0.97 -5.22 47.67
CA HIS A 595 2.17 -5.91 48.19
C HIS A 595 2.45 -5.51 49.64
N ASP A 596 3.05 -6.41 50.43
CA ASP A 596 3.53 -6.11 51.79
C ASP A 596 5.05 -5.98 51.84
N ALA A 597 5.57 -5.36 52.92
CA ALA A 597 7.01 -5.11 53.08
C ALA A 597 7.84 -6.40 53.08
N SER A 598 7.35 -7.45 53.72
CA SER A 598 8.02 -8.77 53.77
C SER A 598 8.18 -9.38 52.38
N SER A 599 7.12 -9.35 51.58
CA SER A 599 7.07 -9.90 50.22
C SER A 599 7.98 -9.12 49.28
N LEU A 600 8.04 -7.79 49.41
CA LEU A 600 8.97 -6.96 48.63
C LEU A 600 10.43 -7.29 48.97
N LEU A 601 10.78 -7.43 50.25
CA LEU A 601 12.14 -7.78 50.67
C LEU A 601 12.52 -9.21 50.33
N GLU A 602 11.60 -10.17 50.47
CA GLU A 602 11.81 -11.56 50.07
C GLU A 602 12.06 -11.67 48.56
N PHE A 603 11.25 -10.99 47.76
CA PHE A 603 11.44 -10.92 46.31
C PHE A 603 12.82 -10.34 45.93
N LEU A 604 13.23 -9.24 46.56
CA LEU A 604 14.54 -8.63 46.32
C LEU A 604 15.68 -9.57 46.72
N ARG A 605 15.54 -10.34 47.81
CA ARG A 605 16.56 -11.34 48.23
C ARG A 605 16.66 -12.50 47.24
N GLU A 606 15.53 -12.97 46.71
CA GLU A 606 15.49 -14.08 45.75
C GLU A 606 16.12 -13.69 44.40
N HIS A 607 15.88 -12.46 43.94
CA HIS A 607 16.27 -11.99 42.60
C HIS A 607 17.47 -11.03 42.63
N SER A 608 18.25 -10.99 43.70
CA SER A 608 19.50 -10.23 43.76
C SER A 608 20.72 -11.12 43.80
N ALA A 609 21.74 -10.76 43.01
CA ALA A 609 23.05 -11.44 43.08
C ALA A 609 23.91 -10.95 44.26
N THR A 610 23.47 -9.89 44.94
CA THR A 610 24.11 -9.26 46.10
C THR A 610 23.11 -9.19 47.25
N ALA A 611 23.55 -9.27 48.50
CA ALA A 611 22.66 -9.06 49.65
C ALA A 611 21.94 -7.70 49.58
N VAL A 612 20.69 -7.66 50.07
CA VAL A 612 19.89 -6.42 50.10
C VAL A 612 20.57 -5.38 51.02
N PRO A 613 20.92 -4.18 50.51
CA PRO A 613 21.58 -3.17 51.31
C PRO A 613 20.68 -2.63 52.44
N GLN A 614 21.25 -2.41 53.63
CA GLN A 614 20.54 -1.84 54.78
C GLN A 614 19.71 -0.57 54.48
N PRO A 615 20.19 0.40 53.66
CA PRO A 615 19.39 1.59 53.32
C PRO A 615 18.09 1.25 52.60
N LEU A 616 18.09 0.21 51.76
CA LEU A 616 16.92 -0.22 51.02
C LEU A 616 15.92 -0.95 51.93
N GLU A 617 16.41 -1.81 52.83
CA GLU A 617 15.56 -2.45 53.85
C GLU A 617 14.83 -1.40 54.70
N TYR A 618 15.57 -0.41 55.19
CA TYR A 618 15.01 0.69 55.97
C TYR A 618 13.97 1.50 55.19
N LEU A 619 14.24 1.82 53.92
CA LEU A 619 13.29 2.55 53.08
C LEU A 619 11.95 1.81 52.94
N VAL A 620 12.00 0.49 52.71
CA VAL A 620 10.81 -0.35 52.55
C VAL A 620 10.01 -0.41 53.84
N GLU A 621 10.66 -0.69 54.97
CA GLU A 621 10.02 -0.79 56.29
C GLU A 621 9.44 0.56 56.76
N ASP A 622 10.18 1.66 56.61
CA ASP A 622 9.71 3.00 56.99
C ASP A 622 8.50 3.41 56.14
N THR A 623 8.54 3.18 54.82
CA THR A 623 7.43 3.50 53.93
C THR A 623 6.18 2.67 54.25
N ALA A 624 6.36 1.36 54.52
CA ALA A 624 5.26 0.48 54.91
C ALA A 624 4.65 0.86 56.27
N SER A 625 5.46 1.25 57.26
CA SER A 625 4.96 1.70 58.57
C SER A 625 4.10 2.97 58.52
N ARG A 626 4.26 3.76 57.45
CA ARG A 626 3.51 4.99 57.17
C ARG A 626 2.34 4.76 56.22
N HIS A 627 2.34 3.66 55.46
CA HIS A 627 1.27 3.24 54.55
C HIS A 627 0.05 2.72 55.34
N GLY A 628 -1.16 3.01 54.87
CA GLY A 628 -2.39 2.51 55.50
C GLY A 628 -2.80 3.15 56.84
N ARG A 629 -2.13 4.21 57.32
CA ARG A 629 -2.54 4.95 58.55
C ARG A 629 -3.88 5.67 58.42
N LEU A 630 -4.28 5.99 57.19
CA LEU A 630 -5.57 6.59 56.86
C LEU A 630 -6.27 5.65 55.87
N ARG A 631 -7.47 5.19 56.22
CA ARG A 631 -8.31 4.34 55.36
C ARG A 631 -9.48 5.15 54.85
N VAL A 632 -9.68 5.18 53.54
CA VAL A 632 -10.85 5.80 52.90
C VAL A 632 -11.73 4.67 52.38
N GLY A 633 -12.93 4.54 52.94
CA GLY A 633 -13.93 3.56 52.53
C GLY A 633 -15.07 4.21 51.75
N THR A 634 -15.74 3.43 50.89
CA THR A 634 -16.96 3.89 50.20
C THR A 634 -18.18 3.77 51.11
N ALA A 635 -18.91 4.85 51.33
CA ALA A 635 -20.20 4.87 52.00
C ALA A 635 -21.25 5.47 51.06
N ALA A 636 -22.32 4.71 50.75
CA ALA A 636 -23.39 5.17 49.87
C ALA A 636 -24.44 6.00 50.62
N SER A 637 -24.62 5.74 51.92
CA SER A 637 -25.41 6.58 52.82
C SER A 637 -24.86 6.50 54.25
N PHE A 638 -25.22 7.47 55.08
CA PHE A 638 -24.95 7.44 56.52
C PHE A 638 -26.28 7.52 57.29
N ILE A 639 -26.31 6.90 58.46
CA ILE A 639 -27.44 6.90 59.38
C ILE A 639 -26.95 7.55 60.67
N GLN A 640 -27.55 8.68 61.03
CA GLN A 640 -27.28 9.36 62.29
C GLN A 640 -28.49 9.18 63.22
N SER A 641 -28.20 8.84 64.48
CA SER A 641 -29.20 8.74 65.55
C SER A 641 -28.65 9.45 66.78
N ASP A 642 -29.50 10.21 67.47
CA ASP A 642 -29.11 10.88 68.72
C ASP A 642 -28.96 9.88 69.89
N ASP A 643 -29.45 8.65 69.71
CA ASP A 643 -29.34 7.55 70.67
C ASP A 643 -28.39 6.45 70.15
N GLU A 644 -27.34 6.17 70.93
CA GLU A 644 -26.32 5.14 70.68
C GLU A 644 -26.88 3.72 70.82
N ALA A 645 -27.90 3.50 71.67
CA ALA A 645 -28.51 2.19 71.83
C ALA A 645 -29.22 1.75 70.54
N THR A 646 -29.97 2.67 69.92
CA THR A 646 -30.61 2.46 68.60
C THR A 646 -29.59 2.11 67.50
N VAL A 647 -28.39 2.72 67.52
CA VAL A 647 -27.31 2.42 66.54
C VAL A 647 -26.77 1.01 66.71
N LEU A 648 -26.59 0.55 67.95
CA LEU A 648 -26.12 -0.79 68.27
C LEU A 648 -27.17 -1.86 67.93
N GLU A 649 -28.44 -1.61 68.24
CA GLU A 649 -29.54 -2.50 67.87
C GLU A 649 -29.67 -2.63 66.35
N LEU A 650 -29.63 -1.51 65.63
CA LEU A 650 -29.74 -1.50 64.19
C LEU A 650 -28.55 -2.19 63.49
N ALA A 651 -27.35 -2.10 64.06
CA ALA A 651 -26.17 -2.82 63.55
C ALA A 651 -26.25 -4.33 63.80
N ALA A 652 -26.96 -4.78 64.84
CA ALA A 652 -27.16 -6.19 65.17
C ALA A 652 -28.41 -6.81 64.51
N GLU A 653 -29.30 -5.99 63.95
CA GLU A 653 -30.59 -6.42 63.40
C GLU A 653 -30.42 -7.23 62.10
N SER A 654 -30.82 -8.50 62.16
CA SER A 654 -30.71 -9.44 61.03
C SER A 654 -31.44 -8.99 59.76
N LYS A 655 -32.58 -8.29 59.91
CA LYS A 655 -33.34 -7.74 58.78
C LYS A 655 -32.67 -6.53 58.12
N ALA A 656 -31.72 -5.88 58.80
CA ALA A 656 -30.92 -4.77 58.27
C ALA A 656 -29.59 -5.25 57.64
N ALA A 657 -29.28 -6.55 57.68
CA ALA A 657 -28.03 -7.10 57.15
C ALA A 657 -27.80 -6.79 55.67
N GLY A 658 -28.86 -6.66 54.87
CA GLY A 658 -28.80 -6.27 53.45
C GLY A 658 -28.28 -4.85 53.19
N LEU A 659 -28.20 -4.00 54.21
CA LEU A 659 -27.72 -2.61 54.09
C LEU A 659 -26.20 -2.47 54.25
N GLY A 660 -25.47 -3.53 54.63
CA GLY A 660 -24.02 -3.49 54.82
C GLY A 660 -23.58 -2.42 55.81
N LEU A 661 -24.18 -2.42 57.01
CA LEU A 661 -23.95 -1.39 58.03
C LEU A 661 -22.58 -1.54 58.71
N ALA A 662 -21.86 -0.44 58.83
CA ALA A 662 -20.63 -0.36 59.60
C ALA A 662 -20.64 0.88 60.51
N ARG A 663 -20.28 0.71 61.78
CA ARG A 663 -20.24 1.81 62.74
C ARG A 663 -18.95 2.61 62.59
N ILE A 664 -19.08 3.92 62.35
CA ILE A 664 -17.94 4.83 62.20
C ILE A 664 -17.81 5.83 63.36
N ALA A 665 -18.89 6.05 64.10
CA ALA A 665 -18.91 6.83 65.34
C ALA A 665 -20.01 6.28 66.29
N PRO A 666 -20.07 6.70 67.57
CA PRO A 666 -21.10 6.24 68.49
C PRO A 666 -22.54 6.44 68.04
N THR A 667 -22.79 7.54 67.32
CA THR A 667 -24.12 7.93 66.83
C THR A 667 -24.27 7.78 65.32
N VAL A 668 -23.29 7.19 64.62
CA VAL A 668 -23.26 7.17 63.14
C VAL A 668 -22.88 5.81 62.57
N LEU A 669 -23.74 5.29 61.70
CA LEU A 669 -23.47 4.14 60.84
C LEU A 669 -23.27 4.62 59.39
N ILE A 670 -22.44 3.92 58.63
CA ILE A 670 -22.43 3.99 57.17
C ILE A 670 -23.07 2.74 56.60
N SER A 671 -23.69 2.89 55.44
CA SER A 671 -24.32 1.82 54.68
C SER A 671 -23.77 1.80 53.25
N THR A 672 -23.67 0.60 52.69
CA THR A 672 -23.35 0.41 51.26
C THR A 672 -24.55 0.65 50.36
N ALA A 673 -25.77 0.78 50.90
CA ALA A 673 -26.99 1.05 50.16
C ALA A 673 -27.24 2.58 50.00
N PRO A 674 -27.89 3.02 48.90
CA PRO A 674 -28.24 4.43 48.68
C PRO A 674 -29.26 4.94 49.72
N PRO A 675 -29.29 6.26 50.02
CA PRO A 675 -30.12 6.81 51.10
C PRO A 675 -31.61 6.46 51.03
N ARG A 676 -32.17 6.36 49.81
CA ARG A 676 -33.59 6.03 49.61
C ARG A 676 -33.92 4.57 49.94
N GLU A 677 -33.02 3.66 49.61
CA GLU A 677 -33.17 2.23 49.88
C GLU A 677 -32.96 1.96 51.38
N THR A 678 -31.92 2.57 51.96
CA THR A 678 -31.68 2.57 53.41
C THR A 678 -32.91 3.06 54.18
N ALA A 679 -33.49 4.20 53.78
CA ALA A 679 -34.68 4.74 54.43
C ALA A 679 -35.94 3.89 54.23
N GLN A 680 -36.02 3.08 53.18
CA GLN A 680 -37.13 2.15 52.96
C GLN A 680 -37.03 0.94 53.89
N VAL A 681 -35.83 0.37 54.02
CA VAL A 681 -35.58 -0.75 54.94
C VAL A 681 -35.78 -0.31 56.39
N LEU A 682 -35.30 0.87 56.79
CA LEU A 682 -35.53 1.41 58.13
C LEU A 682 -37.03 1.62 58.45
N ARG A 683 -37.82 2.11 57.48
CA ARG A 683 -39.29 2.20 57.63
C ARG A 683 -39.94 0.82 57.80
N GLY A 684 -39.44 -0.18 57.07
CA GLY A 684 -39.87 -1.58 57.22
C GLY A 684 -39.56 -2.18 58.60
N LEU A 685 -38.61 -1.60 59.34
CA LEU A 685 -38.25 -1.98 60.71
C LEU A 685 -39.02 -1.19 61.79
N GLY A 686 -39.97 -0.33 61.38
CA GLY A 686 -40.76 0.50 62.30
C GLY A 686 -40.08 1.80 62.73
N LEU A 687 -38.94 2.17 62.13
CA LEU A 687 -38.23 3.42 62.37
C LEU A 687 -38.70 4.52 61.40
N SER A 688 -38.56 5.79 61.79
CA SER A 688 -38.99 6.95 61.00
C SER A 688 -37.79 7.83 60.58
N PRO A 689 -36.99 7.43 59.57
CA PRO A 689 -35.82 8.21 59.13
C PRO A 689 -36.23 9.44 58.31
N SER A 690 -35.53 10.57 58.52
CA SER A 690 -35.56 11.72 57.62
C SER A 690 -34.41 11.59 56.60
N VAL A 691 -34.68 11.85 55.32
CA VAL A 691 -33.67 11.75 54.24
C VAL A 691 -33.27 13.15 53.82
N ASP A 692 -32.04 13.53 54.13
CA ASP A 692 -31.47 14.81 53.71
C ASP A 692 -31.16 14.78 52.19
N GLN A 693 -31.61 15.79 51.44
CA GLN A 693 -31.41 15.89 49.99
C GLN A 693 -30.43 17.03 49.70
N ALA A 694 -29.16 16.83 50.06
CA ALA A 694 -28.07 17.64 49.53
C ALA A 694 -27.40 16.85 48.40
N GLU A 695 -27.53 17.28 47.15
CA GLU A 695 -26.82 16.65 46.02
C GLU A 695 -25.30 16.91 46.11
N PRO A 696 -24.45 15.87 46.14
CA PRO A 696 -23.02 16.03 45.91
C PRO A 696 -22.66 15.56 44.48
N GLY A 697 -21.79 16.34 43.83
CA GLY A 697 -21.29 16.10 42.48
C GLY A 697 -20.71 14.70 42.29
N VAL A 698 -21.25 14.00 41.30
CA VAL A 698 -20.93 12.61 40.98
C VAL A 698 -19.53 12.53 40.34
N VAL A 699 -18.53 12.08 41.10
CA VAL A 699 -17.29 11.50 40.53
C VAL A 699 -17.60 10.02 40.24
N ARG A 700 -17.85 9.69 38.97
CA ARG A 700 -17.98 8.30 38.52
C ARG A 700 -16.59 7.67 38.38
N LEU A 701 -16.18 6.87 39.36
CA LEU A 701 -15.12 5.89 39.15
C LEU A 701 -15.72 4.66 38.47
N ARG A 702 -15.48 4.53 37.17
CA ARG A 702 -15.96 3.41 36.36
C ARG A 702 -14.97 2.26 36.53
N ARG A 703 -15.43 1.10 37.03
CA ARG A 703 -14.71 -0.17 36.85
C ARG A 703 -14.76 -0.53 35.36
N THR A 704 -13.61 -0.58 34.71
CA THR A 704 -13.45 -1.20 33.39
C THR A 704 -13.66 -2.70 33.55
N ALA A 705 -14.84 -3.18 33.15
CA ALA A 705 -15.06 -4.60 32.93
C ALA A 705 -14.20 -5.02 31.73
N GLY A 706 -13.35 -6.02 31.91
CA GLY A 706 -12.52 -6.54 30.84
C GLY A 706 -13.39 -7.19 29.77
N ILE A 707 -13.29 -6.70 28.54
CA ILE A 707 -13.86 -7.36 27.37
C ILE A 707 -12.98 -8.59 27.09
N PRO A 708 -13.52 -9.82 27.00
CA PRO A 708 -12.77 -10.97 26.56
C PRO A 708 -12.51 -10.84 25.05
N GLY A 709 -11.24 -10.76 24.66
CA GLY A 709 -10.86 -10.64 23.26
C GLY A 709 -9.35 -10.70 23.03
N GLY A 710 -8.64 -11.54 23.78
CA GLY A 710 -7.20 -11.78 23.68
C GLY A 710 -6.80 -12.63 22.48
N ALA A 711 -7.38 -12.38 21.30
CA ALA A 711 -6.92 -13.07 20.09
C ALA A 711 -5.69 -12.35 19.54
N ARG A 712 -4.56 -13.06 19.50
CA ARG A 712 -3.38 -12.70 18.71
C ARG A 712 -3.82 -12.38 17.27
N PRO A 713 -3.54 -11.18 16.75
CA PRO A 713 -3.86 -10.89 15.36
C PRO A 713 -3.10 -11.85 14.45
N VAL A 714 -3.79 -12.47 13.49
CA VAL A 714 -3.14 -13.30 12.46
C VAL A 714 -2.59 -12.35 11.40
N TYR A 715 -1.26 -12.24 11.36
CA TYR A 715 -0.56 -11.49 10.33
C TYR A 715 -0.22 -12.42 9.18
N THR A 716 -0.98 -12.34 8.10
CA THR A 716 -0.63 -13.02 6.87
C THR A 716 0.13 -12.03 6.00
N ALA A 717 1.44 -12.24 5.82
CA ALA A 717 2.20 -11.48 4.84
C ALA A 717 1.54 -11.64 3.45
N PRO A 718 1.56 -10.60 2.59
CA PRO A 718 1.01 -10.72 1.25
C PRO A 718 1.74 -11.82 0.50
N ARG A 719 1.04 -12.91 0.18
CA ARG A 719 1.59 -13.95 -0.69
C ARG A 719 1.52 -13.47 -2.13
N THR A 720 2.64 -13.55 -2.83
CA THR A 720 2.72 -13.21 -4.26
C THR A 720 2.08 -14.28 -5.14
N ALA A 721 1.98 -15.52 -4.65
CA ALA A 721 1.37 -16.68 -5.31
C ALA A 721 0.25 -17.32 -4.44
N PRO A 722 -0.81 -17.89 -5.07
CA PRO A 722 -1.88 -18.60 -4.36
C PRO A 722 -1.38 -19.93 -3.76
N ALA A 723 -2.09 -20.46 -2.76
CA ALA A 723 -1.77 -21.77 -2.19
C ALA A 723 -2.00 -22.89 -3.21
N GLU A 724 -1.20 -23.95 -3.14
CA GLU A 724 -1.25 -25.05 -4.12
C GLU A 724 -2.62 -25.75 -4.13
N ASP A 725 -3.24 -25.92 -2.96
CA ASP A 725 -4.58 -26.50 -2.81
C ASP A 725 -5.65 -25.68 -3.56
N ASP A 726 -5.59 -24.35 -3.48
CA ASP A 726 -6.51 -23.45 -4.18
C ASP A 726 -6.34 -23.60 -5.71
N VAL A 727 -5.09 -23.75 -6.17
CA VAL A 727 -4.80 -23.91 -7.60
C VAL A 727 -5.33 -25.24 -8.12
N VAL A 728 -5.12 -26.33 -7.37
CA VAL A 728 -5.65 -27.65 -7.71
C VAL A 728 -7.17 -27.63 -7.77
N ALA A 729 -7.84 -27.01 -6.80
CA ALA A 729 -9.30 -26.86 -6.79
C ALA A 729 -9.81 -26.07 -8.01
N GLN A 730 -9.15 -24.95 -8.35
CA GLN A 730 -9.53 -24.15 -9.51
C GLN A 730 -9.32 -24.88 -10.84
N LEU A 731 -8.22 -25.64 -10.99
CA LEU A 731 -7.97 -26.46 -12.18
C LEU A 731 -9.02 -27.56 -12.35
N ALA A 732 -9.42 -28.22 -11.25
CA ALA A 732 -10.46 -29.23 -11.27
C ALA A 732 -11.79 -28.64 -11.80
N VAL A 733 -12.18 -27.44 -11.35
CA VAL A 733 -13.38 -26.75 -11.86
C VAL A 733 -13.29 -26.47 -13.37
N LEU A 734 -12.15 -25.97 -13.84
CA LEU A 734 -11.95 -25.63 -15.26
C LEU A 734 -11.94 -26.86 -16.17
N ARG A 735 -11.41 -28.00 -15.70
CA ARG A 735 -11.30 -29.24 -16.49
C ARG A 735 -12.52 -30.14 -16.40
N ASN A 736 -13.24 -30.17 -15.26
CA ASN A 736 -14.38 -31.08 -15.07
C ASN A 736 -15.57 -30.78 -16.01
N ARG A 737 -15.76 -29.53 -16.44
CA ARG A 737 -16.79 -29.21 -17.45
C ARG A 737 -16.51 -29.78 -18.84
N ARG A 738 -15.32 -30.33 -19.09
CA ARG A 738 -15.02 -31.08 -20.31
C ARG A 738 -15.78 -32.41 -20.39
N ALA A 739 -16.20 -32.97 -19.24
CA ALA A 739 -16.93 -34.23 -19.18
C ALA A 739 -18.43 -34.09 -19.49
N ASP A 740 -19.06 -32.98 -19.09
CA ASP A 740 -20.51 -32.78 -19.25
C ASP A 740 -20.91 -32.15 -20.60
N ALA A 741 -19.96 -31.68 -21.41
CA ALA A 741 -20.25 -31.06 -22.71
C ALA A 741 -20.76 -32.05 -23.80
N ASN A 742 -20.79 -33.36 -23.51
CA ASN A 742 -21.33 -34.39 -24.41
C ASN A 742 -22.75 -34.87 -24.03
N GLY A 743 -23.44 -34.22 -23.09
CA GLY A 743 -24.80 -34.60 -22.69
C GLY A 743 -25.69 -33.40 -22.34
N HIS A 744 -26.77 -33.23 -23.11
CA HIS A 744 -28.01 -32.50 -22.83
C HIS A 744 -28.04 -31.47 -21.66
N HIS A 745 -28.33 -30.21 -22.02
CA HIS A 745 -28.58 -29.07 -21.12
C HIS A 745 -29.39 -29.39 -19.85
N PRO A 746 -28.96 -28.83 -18.69
CA PRO A 746 -29.86 -27.93 -17.98
C PRO A 746 -29.23 -26.72 -17.27
N SER A 747 -30.04 -25.67 -17.13
CA SER A 747 -30.05 -24.56 -16.15
C SER A 747 -28.79 -23.70 -15.93
N ALA A 748 -28.84 -22.47 -16.46
CA ALA A 748 -27.90 -21.39 -16.21
C ALA A 748 -27.96 -20.88 -14.77
N VAL A 749 -26.87 -21.04 -14.02
CA VAL A 749 -26.64 -20.40 -12.72
C VAL A 749 -25.47 -19.42 -12.86
N THR A 750 -25.82 -18.13 -12.86
CA THR A 750 -25.07 -16.89 -12.52
C THR A 750 -23.64 -16.62 -13.03
N GLY A 751 -22.81 -17.60 -13.39
CA GLY A 751 -21.41 -17.40 -13.81
C GLY A 751 -21.19 -17.06 -15.30
N SER A 752 -22.11 -17.47 -16.18
CA SER A 752 -22.07 -17.18 -17.62
C SER A 752 -22.26 -15.67 -17.93
N GLY A 753 -22.91 -14.95 -17.02
CA GLY A 753 -23.22 -13.53 -17.18
C GLY A 753 -21.99 -12.62 -17.26
N GLU A 754 -20.93 -12.88 -16.47
CA GLU A 754 -19.72 -12.03 -16.50
C GLU A 754 -19.00 -12.11 -17.85
N ALA A 755 -18.81 -13.32 -18.38
CA ALA A 755 -18.15 -13.54 -19.67
C ALA A 755 -18.97 -12.95 -20.83
N ALA A 756 -20.29 -13.20 -20.86
CA ALA A 756 -21.18 -12.63 -21.86
C ALA A 756 -21.23 -11.09 -21.81
N THR A 757 -21.26 -10.51 -20.60
CA THR A 757 -21.26 -9.05 -20.41
C THR A 757 -19.96 -8.42 -20.90
N GLN A 758 -18.81 -9.01 -20.57
CA GLN A 758 -17.51 -8.49 -21.01
C GLN A 758 -17.31 -8.66 -22.52
N LEU A 759 -17.76 -9.78 -23.11
CA LEU A 759 -17.73 -10.01 -24.55
C LEU A 759 -18.62 -9.02 -25.32
N GLY A 760 -19.82 -8.78 -24.78
CA GLY A 760 -20.75 -7.78 -25.32
C GLY A 760 -20.18 -6.37 -25.22
N LEU A 761 -19.56 -6.01 -24.09
CA LEU A 761 -18.91 -4.72 -23.91
C LEU A 761 -17.74 -4.52 -24.87
N GLU A 762 -16.90 -5.53 -25.09
CA GLU A 762 -15.79 -5.48 -26.05
C GLU A 762 -16.33 -5.22 -27.47
N THR A 763 -17.37 -5.97 -27.87
CA THR A 763 -18.03 -5.85 -29.17
C THR A 763 -18.65 -4.46 -29.36
N LEU A 764 -19.37 -3.94 -28.36
CA LEU A 764 -19.93 -2.58 -28.38
C LEU A 764 -18.85 -1.51 -28.51
N GLN A 765 -17.80 -1.60 -27.70
CA GLN A 765 -16.72 -0.63 -27.73
C GLN A 765 -15.96 -0.65 -29.08
N ARG A 766 -15.76 -1.84 -29.67
CA ARG A 766 -15.19 -1.97 -31.03
C ARG A 766 -16.10 -1.31 -32.06
N ALA A 767 -17.41 -1.58 -32.02
CA ALA A 767 -18.37 -1.00 -32.94
C ALA A 767 -18.50 0.52 -32.81
N ILE A 768 -18.41 1.09 -31.59
CA ILE A 768 -18.39 2.55 -31.37
C ILE A 768 -17.18 3.19 -32.06
N ARG A 769 -15.99 2.59 -31.91
CA ARG A 769 -14.75 3.12 -32.51
C ARG A 769 -14.77 3.03 -34.04
N LEU A 770 -15.26 1.92 -34.57
CA LEU A 770 -15.33 1.67 -36.02
C LEU A 770 -16.60 2.25 -36.67
N LYS A 771 -17.53 2.80 -35.89
CA LYS A 771 -18.87 3.25 -36.35
C LYS A 771 -19.65 2.17 -37.11
N GLN A 772 -19.53 0.92 -36.67
CA GLN A 772 -20.17 -0.23 -37.31
C GLN A 772 -21.55 -0.53 -36.71
N ARG A 773 -22.41 -1.18 -37.51
CA ARG A 773 -23.74 -1.66 -37.08
C ARG A 773 -23.59 -2.94 -36.26
N VAL A 774 -24.43 -3.09 -35.25
CA VAL A 774 -24.42 -4.24 -34.34
C VAL A 774 -25.84 -4.74 -34.14
N SER A 775 -26.02 -6.05 -34.19
CA SER A 775 -27.26 -6.71 -33.82
C SER A 775 -27.25 -6.93 -32.30
N MET A 776 -28.22 -6.36 -31.60
CA MET A 776 -28.32 -6.39 -30.14
C MET A 776 -29.62 -7.05 -29.73
N ASN A 777 -29.55 -8.07 -28.88
CA ASN A 777 -30.74 -8.68 -28.27
C ASN A 777 -31.03 -7.98 -26.93
N VAL A 778 -32.11 -7.21 -26.88
CA VAL A 778 -32.46 -6.32 -25.75
C VAL A 778 -33.78 -6.74 -25.12
N VAL A 779 -33.84 -6.74 -23.78
CA VAL A 779 -35.06 -6.99 -23.02
C VAL A 779 -35.84 -5.68 -22.84
N ASP A 780 -37.11 -5.69 -23.25
CA ASP A 780 -38.03 -4.58 -23.05
C ASP A 780 -38.49 -4.46 -21.58
N SER A 781 -39.30 -3.44 -21.26
CA SER A 781 -39.85 -3.27 -19.90
C SER A 781 -40.87 -4.35 -19.49
N GLN A 782 -41.30 -5.20 -20.43
CA GLN A 782 -42.26 -6.29 -20.19
C GLN A 782 -41.57 -7.66 -20.10
N GLY A 783 -40.24 -7.71 -20.24
CA GLY A 783 -39.45 -8.95 -20.14
C GLY A 783 -39.30 -9.72 -21.45
N ASN A 784 -39.76 -9.17 -22.58
CA ASN A 784 -39.59 -9.80 -23.90
C ASN A 784 -38.25 -9.42 -24.50
N SER A 785 -37.57 -10.40 -25.13
CA SER A 785 -36.32 -10.17 -25.85
C SER A 785 -36.58 -9.79 -27.30
N CYS A 786 -36.08 -8.63 -27.75
CA CYS A 786 -36.15 -8.17 -29.13
C CYS A 786 -34.75 -8.02 -29.72
N LEU A 787 -34.53 -8.59 -30.91
CA LEU A 787 -33.32 -8.41 -31.69
C LEU A 787 -33.43 -7.10 -32.51
N GLU A 788 -32.60 -6.11 -32.20
CA GLU A 788 -32.57 -4.81 -32.87
C GLU A 788 -31.19 -4.58 -33.51
N THR A 789 -31.13 -4.05 -34.74
CA THR A 789 -29.85 -3.64 -35.37
C THR A 789 -29.64 -2.15 -35.17
N VAL A 790 -28.59 -1.77 -34.44
CA VAL A 790 -28.32 -0.38 -34.06
C VAL A 790 -26.85 0.00 -34.25
N VAL A 791 -26.57 1.30 -34.32
CA VAL A 791 -25.19 1.84 -34.34
C VAL A 791 -24.88 2.43 -32.96
N PRO A 792 -24.00 1.82 -32.15
CA PRO A 792 -23.67 2.34 -30.84
C PRO A 792 -22.79 3.60 -30.98
N LEU A 793 -23.13 4.64 -30.21
CA LEU A 793 -22.46 5.95 -30.23
C LEU A 793 -21.50 6.13 -29.04
N SER A 794 -21.89 5.69 -27.84
CA SER A 794 -21.04 5.78 -26.64
C SER A 794 -21.51 4.82 -25.55
N VAL A 795 -20.58 4.40 -24.67
CA VAL A 795 -20.90 3.68 -23.43
C VAL A 795 -20.37 4.48 -22.26
N ASN A 796 -21.25 4.83 -21.30
CA ASN A 796 -20.87 5.53 -20.07
C ASN A 796 -21.75 5.09 -18.90
N GLY A 797 -21.13 4.79 -17.75
CA GLY A 797 -21.83 4.56 -16.49
C GLY A 797 -22.93 3.48 -16.55
N GLY A 798 -22.67 2.35 -17.22
CA GLY A 798 -23.65 1.26 -17.33
C GLY A 798 -24.77 1.49 -18.36
N ARG A 799 -24.65 2.53 -19.19
CA ARG A 799 -25.62 2.88 -20.24
C ARG A 799 -24.93 3.00 -21.61
N VAL A 800 -25.59 2.55 -22.65
CA VAL A 800 -25.16 2.60 -24.07
C VAL A 800 -26.10 3.54 -24.80
N ARG A 801 -25.56 4.57 -25.45
CA ARG A 801 -26.32 5.40 -26.39
C ARG A 801 -26.19 4.77 -27.77
N VAL A 802 -27.33 4.47 -28.40
CA VAL A 802 -27.41 3.82 -29.71
C VAL A 802 -28.25 4.68 -30.66
N PHE A 803 -27.88 4.68 -31.94
CA PHE A 803 -28.65 5.25 -33.02
C PHE A 803 -29.36 4.11 -33.76
N ASP A 804 -30.69 4.20 -33.86
CA ASP A 804 -31.50 3.24 -34.61
C ASP A 804 -31.66 3.74 -36.06
N PRO A 805 -31.04 3.09 -37.06
CA PRO A 805 -31.14 3.52 -38.46
C PRO A 805 -32.55 3.39 -39.04
N ALA A 806 -33.40 2.50 -38.49
CA ALA A 806 -34.74 2.27 -39.00
C ALA A 806 -35.74 3.33 -38.51
N LYS A 807 -35.49 3.92 -37.33
CA LYS A 807 -36.36 4.93 -36.71
C LYS A 807 -35.75 6.33 -36.70
N GLU A 808 -34.55 6.51 -37.26
CA GLU A 808 -33.76 7.76 -37.26
C GLU A 808 -33.69 8.46 -35.89
N THR A 809 -33.69 7.70 -34.80
CA THR A 809 -33.77 8.23 -33.43
C THR A 809 -32.64 7.68 -32.57
N GLU A 810 -32.15 8.54 -31.67
CA GLU A 810 -31.17 8.15 -30.66
C GLU A 810 -31.88 7.65 -29.40
N ARG A 811 -31.40 6.52 -28.86
CA ARG A 811 -31.94 5.91 -27.64
C ARG A 811 -30.82 5.57 -26.67
N VAL A 812 -31.15 5.51 -25.39
CA VAL A 812 -30.23 5.08 -24.33
C VAL A 812 -30.73 3.76 -23.76
N LEU A 813 -29.87 2.74 -23.78
CA LEU A 813 -30.13 1.40 -23.27
C LEU A 813 -29.24 1.14 -22.06
N SER A 814 -29.78 0.51 -21.01
CA SER A 814 -28.96 0.07 -19.87
C SER A 814 -28.26 -1.26 -20.21
N ILE A 815 -26.98 -1.39 -19.85
CA ILE A 815 -26.16 -2.58 -20.20
C ILE A 815 -26.78 -3.88 -19.65
N HIS A 816 -27.37 -3.84 -18.46
CA HIS A 816 -28.03 -5.00 -17.84
C HIS A 816 -29.27 -5.49 -18.60
N ARG A 817 -29.78 -4.74 -19.60
CA ARG A 817 -30.90 -5.16 -20.44
C ARG A 817 -30.46 -5.85 -21.73
N ILE A 818 -29.16 -5.92 -21.99
CA ILE A 818 -28.62 -6.50 -23.21
C ILE A 818 -28.22 -7.94 -22.91
N ILE A 819 -28.84 -8.90 -23.61
CA ILE A 819 -28.58 -10.33 -23.44
C ILE A 819 -27.35 -10.75 -24.26
N ASP A 820 -27.31 -10.36 -25.54
CA ASP A 820 -26.25 -10.72 -26.47
C ASP A 820 -26.07 -9.65 -27.55
N ILE A 821 -24.86 -9.57 -28.10
CA ILE A 821 -24.41 -8.54 -29.05
C ILE A 821 -23.54 -9.21 -30.11
N GLU A 822 -23.96 -9.14 -31.36
CA GLU A 822 -23.22 -9.67 -32.51
C GLU A 822 -22.96 -8.56 -33.54
N ALA A 823 -21.78 -8.56 -34.15
CA ALA A 823 -21.49 -7.65 -35.27
C ALA A 823 -22.45 -7.97 -36.43
N ALA A 824 -23.18 -6.98 -36.93
CA ALA A 824 -24.01 -7.19 -38.10
C ALA A 824 -23.08 -7.39 -39.30
N GLU A 825 -23.12 -8.55 -39.95
CA GLU A 825 -22.35 -8.79 -41.18
C GLU A 825 -22.69 -7.70 -42.21
N GLU A 826 -21.66 -7.04 -42.72
CA GLU A 826 -21.79 -6.26 -43.95
C GLU A 826 -22.18 -7.25 -45.07
N LEU A 827 -23.37 -7.06 -45.63
CA LEU A 827 -23.64 -7.47 -47.00
C LEU A 827 -22.56 -6.82 -47.87
N ARG A 828 -21.53 -7.59 -48.23
CA ARG A 828 -20.63 -7.26 -49.32
C ARG A 828 -21.50 -6.95 -50.55
N GLN A 829 -21.52 -5.69 -50.96
CA GLN A 829 -21.81 -5.29 -52.33
C GLN A 829 -20.59 -4.56 -52.86
#